data_AF-A0A9Q8QA54-F1
#
_entry.id   AF-A0A9Q8QA54-F1
#
_cell.length_a   1.000
_cell.length_b   1.000
_cell.length_c   1.000
_cell.angle_alpha   90.00
_cell.angle_beta   90.00
_cell.angle_gamma   90.00
#
_symmetry.space_group_name_H-M   'P 1'
#
loop_
_entity.id
_entity.type
_entity.pdbx_description
1 polymer ?
#
loop_
_entity_poly.entity_id
_entity_poly.type
_entity_poly.pdbx_seq_one_letter_code
_entity_poly.pdbx_strand_id
1 'polypeptide(L)'
;MSRTPANCNIAAWEIFACLCNGGTLVVRGSKWESTIQELDVLICTPTILSKYHPATYPNIKVVATAGEPTSQDLADLWAAHATYWNCCGPTETTIVNTMSKHIPGEPISIGRPTPNNTVYILDDKSEPVPVGVSGVMWAGGHGVTRGYVGLESKTKEAYIPDKFAGDGSHMYCTGDLGQWRHDGNIDILGRCDDQVKVKGFRVELDGVSSSLASAPGVTRATVLLIDGEIHGFIVPSKQDIESILDYTRKLQPYYAIPSRVHQLDEFPTTTNGKIDKQALRALALQAELSEKRPTSPEKPVSDCGTLVETRSISSTSTLTAESEKLDLSKDIPDKDIPQPFRGLRHRILIVYRTLFSFIGIVNIGALVALLLLHAGPEWLGTLTAANLVTAVLVRQDIVINILYTIFCSVPKAAPLAIRRRCAKIYHLGGIHSGAGVCATTWLLASTVRSTVAYAQNNTTDSPASIFVSWVLTLLCCAIVGFAYPTFRKKYHNSFERLHRFLGWTALALFWIRTVLSVYDATPVGEDLGLALIRSPSFWMLGVATCSIASSWFWLRKVPVDAIPLSDHAIMLNFGYTFPVNGSFTRISRRPLLEWHSFATIPQPEPNELTSQKGYSLVVSNAGDWTKSCIRNPPTKLWVRGVPTCGVMRIATLFNRIVVIATGSGIGPLLGHISQPSCPTQLIWSTPNPEKTFGKAVLSTIYKTIPNAVIHDTKVKGRPDLVKMGYNLVREFGAEAVVIIANEKITKKVVYGLETRGVPAYGAIWDS
;
A
#
# COMPACT_ATOMS: atom_id res chain seq x y z
N MET A 1 10.14 -18.90 11.45
CA MET A 1 9.33 -19.12 10.23
C MET A 1 8.25 -18.04 10.21
N SER A 2 8.08 -17.31 9.10
CA SER A 2 6.96 -16.36 8.96
C SER A 2 6.73 -16.01 7.48
N ARG A 3 6.33 -17.01 6.70
CA ARG A 3 5.56 -16.78 5.47
C ARG A 3 4.51 -17.87 5.31
N THR A 4 4.00 -18.38 6.43
CA THR A 4 2.55 -18.55 6.60
C THR A 4 1.94 -17.20 6.19
N PRO A 5 0.99 -17.14 5.24
CA PRO A 5 0.43 -15.85 4.83
C PRO A 5 0.06 -15.05 6.09
N ALA A 6 0.29 -13.74 6.14
CA ALA A 6 -0.17 -12.91 7.27
C ALA A 6 -1.70 -13.03 7.51
N ASN A 7 -2.41 -13.63 6.56
CA ASN A 7 -3.83 -14.01 6.59
C ASN A 7 -4.10 -15.36 7.28
N CYS A 8 -3.10 -16.03 7.85
CA CYS A 8 -3.25 -17.27 8.61
C CYS A 8 -2.89 -17.02 10.08
N ASN A 9 -3.79 -17.38 11.00
CA ASN A 9 -3.66 -17.10 12.43
C ASN A 9 -2.46 -17.80 13.11
N ILE A 10 -1.98 -18.94 12.58
CA ILE A 10 -0.75 -19.61 13.06
C ILE A 10 0.48 -18.67 12.97
N ALA A 11 0.53 -17.78 11.98
CA ALA A 11 1.61 -16.80 11.86
C ALA A 11 1.70 -15.87 13.07
N ALA A 12 0.54 -15.54 13.69
CA ALA A 12 0.50 -14.71 14.87
C ALA A 12 1.17 -15.42 16.06
N TRP A 13 1.04 -16.75 16.17
CA TRP A 13 1.74 -17.53 17.19
C TRP A 13 3.25 -17.46 17.00
N GLU A 14 3.75 -17.66 15.78
CA GLU A 14 5.19 -17.57 15.47
C GLU A 14 5.77 -16.19 15.82
N ILE A 15 5.07 -15.12 15.42
CA ILE A 15 5.54 -13.74 15.59
C ILE A 15 5.49 -13.32 17.05
N PHE A 16 4.33 -13.43 17.70
CA PHE A 16 4.16 -12.89 19.05
C PHE A 16 4.83 -13.75 20.11
N ALA A 17 4.78 -15.09 20.01
CA ALA A 17 5.49 -15.93 20.98
C ALA A 17 7.00 -15.70 20.92
N CYS A 18 7.57 -15.48 19.73
CA CYS A 18 8.99 -15.17 19.58
C CYS A 18 9.33 -13.80 20.20
N LEU A 19 8.64 -12.74 19.77
CA LEU A 19 8.97 -11.37 20.18
C LEU A 19 8.67 -11.10 21.67
N CYS A 20 7.59 -11.66 22.23
CA CYS A 20 7.25 -11.50 23.64
C CYS A 20 8.24 -12.19 24.58
N ASN A 21 9.01 -13.17 24.10
CA ASN A 21 10.01 -13.90 24.89
C ASN A 21 11.45 -13.51 24.54
N GLY A 22 11.66 -12.40 23.82
CA GLY A 22 13.00 -11.91 23.47
C GLY A 22 13.75 -12.77 22.44
N GLY A 23 13.04 -13.62 21.69
CA GLY A 23 13.62 -14.47 20.67
C GLY A 23 13.92 -13.72 19.36
N THR A 24 14.72 -14.36 18.50
CA THR A 24 15.02 -13.87 17.16
C THR A 24 14.01 -14.42 16.16
N LEU A 25 13.16 -13.55 15.61
CA LEU A 25 12.21 -13.94 14.57
C LEU A 25 12.91 -14.06 13.21
N VAL A 26 13.13 -15.29 12.75
CA VAL A 26 13.71 -15.53 11.42
C VAL A 26 12.61 -15.55 10.35
N VAL A 27 12.61 -14.51 9.51
CA VAL A 27 11.67 -14.32 8.39
C VAL A 27 12.23 -15.01 7.15
N ARG A 28 11.56 -16.07 6.69
CA ARG A 28 12.03 -16.87 5.55
C ARG A 28 11.81 -16.20 4.19
N GLY A 29 12.70 -16.50 3.24
CA GLY A 29 12.53 -16.19 1.82
C GLY A 29 11.73 -17.28 1.06
N SER A 30 11.96 -17.36 -0.25
CA SER A 30 11.42 -18.44 -1.10
C SER A 30 12.16 -19.77 -0.93
N LYS A 31 13.43 -19.74 -0.54
CA LYS A 31 14.24 -20.92 -0.19
C LYS A 31 14.03 -21.23 1.29
N TRP A 32 13.57 -22.43 1.62
CA TRP A 32 13.17 -22.79 2.98
C TRP A 32 14.33 -23.40 3.77
N GLU A 33 15.16 -24.18 3.09
CA GLU A 33 16.17 -25.06 3.66
C GLU A 33 17.21 -24.27 4.45
N SER A 34 17.71 -23.17 3.88
CA SER A 34 18.69 -22.30 4.56
C SER A 34 18.11 -21.68 5.83
N THR A 35 16.83 -21.32 5.82
CA THR A 35 16.18 -20.74 7.00
C THR A 35 15.93 -21.78 8.08
N ILE A 36 15.49 -22.99 7.72
CA ILE A 36 15.19 -24.06 8.68
C ILE A 36 16.46 -24.48 9.45
N GLN A 37 17.63 -24.46 8.80
CA GLN A 37 18.91 -24.78 9.44
C GLN A 37 19.26 -23.86 10.63
N GLU A 38 18.72 -22.65 10.67
CA GLU A 38 18.99 -21.65 11.71
C GLU A 38 17.99 -21.69 12.88
N LEU A 39 16.98 -22.57 12.85
CA LEU A 39 15.87 -22.54 13.80
C LEU A 39 16.06 -23.46 15.01
N ASP A 40 15.72 -22.95 16.19
CA ASP A 40 15.50 -23.76 17.40
C ASP A 40 14.05 -24.26 17.52
N VAL A 41 13.09 -23.49 17.02
CA VAL A 41 11.65 -23.76 17.14
C VAL A 41 10.99 -23.69 15.77
N LEU A 42 10.25 -24.75 15.43
CA LEU A 42 9.54 -24.88 14.16
C LEU A 42 8.04 -25.09 14.41
N ILE A 43 7.21 -24.16 13.92
CA ILE A 43 5.75 -24.27 13.96
C ILE A 43 5.26 -24.34 12.52
N CYS A 44 4.54 -25.39 12.14
CA CYS A 44 4.06 -25.56 10.76
C CYS A 44 2.89 -26.55 10.67
N THR A 45 2.35 -26.76 9.47
CA THR A 45 1.38 -27.85 9.24
C THR A 45 2.10 -29.19 9.03
N PRO A 46 1.46 -30.33 9.33
CA PRO A 46 2.01 -31.66 9.04
C PRO A 46 2.46 -31.84 7.59
N THR A 47 1.69 -31.34 6.61
CA THR A 47 2.04 -31.37 5.18
C THR A 47 3.35 -30.66 4.85
N ILE A 48 3.71 -29.63 5.61
CA ILE A 48 4.98 -28.93 5.45
C ILE A 48 6.10 -29.69 6.15
N LEU A 49 5.83 -30.17 7.37
CA LEU A 49 6.81 -30.90 8.17
C LEU A 49 7.27 -32.19 7.48
N SER A 50 6.36 -32.89 6.80
CA SER A 50 6.64 -34.17 6.11
C SER A 50 7.67 -34.07 4.98
N LYS A 51 7.99 -32.86 4.51
CA LYS A 51 9.00 -32.62 3.48
C LYS A 51 10.43 -32.64 4.02
N TYR A 52 10.59 -32.61 5.34
CA TYR A 52 11.86 -32.44 6.02
C TYR A 52 12.15 -33.62 6.94
N HIS A 53 13.42 -34.02 7.01
CA HIS A 53 13.86 -35.07 7.91
C HIS A 53 14.61 -34.44 9.09
N PRO A 54 14.29 -34.78 10.36
CA PRO A 54 14.87 -34.12 11.52
C PRO A 54 16.40 -34.26 11.61
N ALA A 55 16.97 -35.39 11.15
CA ALA A 55 18.42 -35.58 11.11
C ALA A 55 19.19 -34.54 10.26
N THR A 56 18.54 -33.89 9.30
CA THR A 56 19.14 -32.82 8.48
C THR A 56 19.17 -31.47 9.20
N TYR A 57 18.37 -31.30 10.27
CA TYR A 57 18.16 -30.04 10.97
C TYR A 57 18.37 -30.20 12.49
N PRO A 58 19.61 -30.49 12.93
CA PRO A 58 19.90 -30.83 14.32
C PRO A 58 19.70 -29.68 15.32
N ASN A 59 19.59 -28.44 14.85
CA ASN A 59 19.37 -27.27 15.70
C ASN A 59 17.92 -27.18 16.23
N ILE A 60 16.97 -27.87 15.59
CA ILE A 60 15.56 -27.81 15.97
C ILE A 60 15.36 -28.57 17.29
N LYS A 61 14.94 -27.84 18.33
CA LYS A 61 14.68 -28.37 19.67
C LYS A 61 13.19 -28.62 19.93
N VAL A 62 12.32 -27.82 19.31
CA VAL A 62 10.87 -27.89 19.48
C VAL A 62 10.17 -27.82 18.13
N VAL A 63 9.22 -28.74 17.93
CA VAL A 63 8.32 -28.75 16.77
C VAL A 63 6.88 -28.70 17.27
N ALA A 64 6.07 -27.84 16.69
CA ALA A 64 4.62 -27.84 16.90
C ALA A 64 3.90 -27.92 15.56
N THR A 65 2.95 -28.86 15.46
CA THR A 65 2.06 -28.97 14.31
C THR A 65 0.64 -28.57 14.67
N ALA A 66 0.00 -27.85 13.74
CA ALA A 66 -1.40 -27.47 13.86
C ALA A 66 -2.03 -27.35 12.48
N GLY A 67 -3.36 -27.26 12.44
CA GLY A 67 -4.10 -26.97 11.21
C GLY A 67 -4.53 -28.19 10.41
N GLU A 68 -3.88 -29.35 10.52
CA GLU A 68 -4.27 -30.63 9.88
C GLU A 68 -4.05 -31.81 10.85
N PRO A 69 -4.73 -32.95 10.68
CA PRO A 69 -4.37 -34.17 11.38
C PRO A 69 -2.93 -34.59 11.06
N THR A 70 -2.19 -34.96 12.09
CA THR A 70 -0.83 -35.49 11.99
C THR A 70 -0.88 -37.02 11.97
N SER A 71 -0.06 -37.67 11.14
CA SER A 71 0.10 -39.13 11.20
C SER A 71 1.00 -39.56 12.37
N GLN A 72 0.72 -40.74 12.92
CA GLN A 72 1.52 -41.34 13.99
C GLN A 72 3.02 -41.36 13.65
N ASP A 73 3.37 -41.89 12.47
CA ASP A 73 4.76 -42.02 12.01
C ASP A 73 5.51 -40.67 11.96
N LEU A 74 4.84 -39.60 11.52
CA LEU A 74 5.46 -38.28 11.42
C LEU A 74 5.69 -37.68 12.81
N ALA A 75 4.74 -37.87 13.73
CA ALA A 75 4.89 -37.43 15.11
C ALA A 75 5.99 -38.20 15.83
N ASP A 76 6.04 -39.53 15.70
CA ASP A 76 7.08 -40.38 16.29
C ASP A 76 8.47 -40.03 15.78
N LEU A 77 8.62 -39.84 14.46
CA LEU A 77 9.88 -39.46 13.82
C LEU A 77 10.46 -38.17 14.41
N TRP A 78 9.64 -37.12 14.52
CA TRP A 78 10.09 -35.83 15.03
C TRP A 78 10.21 -35.80 16.55
N ALA A 79 9.33 -36.50 17.27
CA ALA A 79 9.39 -36.62 18.73
C ALA A 79 10.63 -37.40 19.21
N ALA A 80 11.20 -38.26 18.37
CA ALA A 80 12.46 -38.94 18.66
C ALA A 80 13.68 -38.02 18.62
N HIS A 81 13.58 -36.81 18.05
CA HIS A 81 14.73 -35.90 17.87
C HIS A 81 14.50 -34.51 18.51
N ALA A 82 13.25 -34.11 18.71
CA ALA A 82 12.86 -32.83 19.27
C ALA A 82 11.63 -32.99 20.17
N THR A 83 11.33 -31.97 20.99
CA THR A 83 10.03 -31.94 21.68
C THR A 83 8.94 -31.67 20.66
N TYR A 84 8.02 -32.62 20.49
CA TYR A 84 6.92 -32.52 19.54
C TYR A 84 5.59 -32.19 20.23
N TRP A 85 4.90 -31.18 19.70
CA TRP A 85 3.54 -30.80 20.11
C TRP A 85 2.57 -30.98 18.97
N ASN A 86 1.50 -31.73 19.21
CA ASN A 86 0.34 -31.80 18.31
C ASN A 86 -0.76 -30.89 18.86
N CYS A 87 -1.16 -29.91 18.06
CA CYS A 87 -2.07 -28.84 18.48
C CYS A 87 -3.33 -28.82 17.60
N CYS A 88 -4.47 -28.50 18.20
CA CYS A 88 -5.73 -28.32 17.47
C CYS A 88 -6.46 -27.07 17.95
N GLY A 89 -7.09 -26.35 17.01
CA GLY A 89 -7.84 -25.14 17.30
C GLY A 89 -8.44 -24.55 16.03
N PRO A 90 -9.75 -24.29 15.97
CA PRO A 90 -10.33 -23.44 14.94
C PRO A 90 -9.87 -21.97 15.09
N THR A 91 -10.12 -21.16 14.06
CA THR A 91 -9.80 -19.72 14.11
C THR A 91 -10.61 -19.00 15.18
N GLU A 92 -11.84 -19.47 15.37
CA GLU A 92 -12.85 -18.99 16.30
C GLU A 92 -12.49 -19.21 17.78
N THR A 93 -11.44 -19.97 18.06
CA THR A 93 -10.90 -20.20 19.41
C THR A 93 -9.47 -19.66 19.57
N THR A 94 -9.04 -18.75 18.69
CA THR A 94 -7.74 -18.08 18.74
C THR A 94 -6.55 -19.04 18.67
N ILE A 95 -6.30 -19.58 17.49
CA ILE A 95 -5.12 -20.38 17.09
C ILE A 95 -5.09 -21.81 17.66
N VAL A 96 -4.96 -21.99 18.98
CA VAL A 96 -4.80 -23.32 19.61
C VAL A 96 -5.74 -23.46 20.80
N ASN A 97 -6.69 -24.38 20.69
CA ASN A 97 -7.65 -24.71 21.74
C ASN A 97 -7.17 -25.87 22.61
N THR A 98 -6.56 -26.89 21.99
CA THR A 98 -6.02 -28.07 22.67
C THR A 98 -4.60 -28.36 22.21
N MET A 99 -3.78 -28.93 23.08
CA MET A 99 -2.44 -29.37 22.72
C MET A 99 -1.98 -30.60 23.50
N SER A 100 -1.19 -31.45 22.85
CA SER A 100 -0.53 -32.61 23.46
C SER A 100 0.96 -32.60 23.16
N LYS A 101 1.78 -32.90 24.17
CA LYS A 101 3.18 -33.27 23.94
C LYS A 101 3.21 -34.75 23.55
N HIS A 102 3.66 -35.04 22.33
CA HIS A 102 3.71 -36.40 21.83
C HIS A 102 4.91 -37.15 22.42
N ILE A 103 4.68 -38.42 22.78
CA ILE A 103 5.71 -39.35 23.23
C ILE A 103 5.83 -40.44 22.16
N PRO A 104 7.04 -40.71 21.63
CA PRO A 104 7.20 -41.72 20.59
C PRO A 104 6.60 -43.08 20.98
N GLY A 105 5.76 -43.64 20.11
CA GLY A 105 5.10 -44.93 20.31
C GLY A 105 3.77 -44.89 21.06
N GLU A 106 3.40 -43.75 21.68
CA GLU A 106 2.07 -43.55 22.26
C GLU A 106 1.07 -43.11 21.17
N PRO A 107 -0.24 -43.43 21.29
CA PRO A 107 -1.23 -43.00 20.30
C PRO A 107 -1.37 -41.48 20.25
N ILE A 108 -1.21 -40.90 19.06
CA ILE A 108 -1.33 -39.45 18.84
C ILE A 108 -2.70 -38.93 19.30
N SER A 109 -2.70 -37.74 19.90
CA SER A 109 -3.89 -37.07 20.40
C SER A 109 -3.75 -35.56 20.22
N ILE A 110 -4.87 -34.84 20.19
CA ILE A 110 -4.89 -33.36 20.25
C ILE A 110 -4.82 -32.83 21.69
N GLY A 111 -4.77 -33.74 22.68
CA GLY A 111 -4.46 -33.46 24.07
C GLY A 111 -5.60 -32.86 24.87
N ARG A 112 -5.24 -31.93 25.76
CA ARG A 112 -6.13 -31.25 26.70
C ARG A 112 -6.32 -29.79 26.30
N PRO A 113 -7.38 -29.12 26.80
CA PRO A 113 -7.55 -27.68 26.62
C PRO A 113 -6.33 -26.89 27.10
N THR A 114 -5.94 -25.86 26.33
CA THR A 114 -4.89 -24.92 26.74
C THR A 114 -5.35 -24.03 27.89
N PRO A 115 -4.44 -23.39 28.65
CA PRO A 115 -4.83 -22.57 29.80
C PRO A 115 -5.89 -21.51 29.47
N ASN A 116 -6.91 -21.41 30.33
CA ASN A 116 -8.07 -20.52 30.19
C ASN A 116 -9.05 -20.87 29.06
N ASN A 117 -8.88 -22.03 28.41
CA ASN A 117 -9.85 -22.59 27.47
C ASN A 117 -10.50 -23.85 28.07
N THR A 118 -11.72 -24.13 27.65
CA THR A 118 -12.47 -25.33 28.04
C THR A 118 -12.98 -26.03 26.79
N VAL A 119 -13.07 -27.36 26.86
CA VAL A 119 -13.69 -28.18 25.82
C VAL A 119 -14.83 -28.98 26.44
N TYR A 120 -15.98 -28.98 25.76
CA TYR A 120 -17.11 -29.84 26.07
C TYR A 120 -17.34 -30.79 24.88
N ILE A 121 -17.65 -32.05 25.16
CA ILE A 121 -18.11 -33.00 24.13
C ILE A 121 -19.59 -33.22 24.41
N LEU A 122 -20.45 -32.73 23.52
CA LEU A 122 -21.90 -32.67 23.74
C LEU A 122 -22.65 -33.57 22.76
N ASP A 123 -23.80 -34.09 23.21
CA ASP A 123 -24.77 -34.77 22.37
C ASP A 123 -25.70 -33.79 21.62
N ASP A 124 -26.65 -34.33 20.84
CA ASP A 124 -27.64 -33.54 20.09
C ASP A 124 -28.60 -32.73 20.98
N LYS A 125 -28.66 -33.05 22.29
CA LYS A 125 -29.44 -32.30 23.29
C LYS A 125 -28.58 -31.26 24.00
N SER A 126 -27.34 -31.05 23.56
CA SER A 126 -26.35 -30.17 24.16
C SER A 126 -25.96 -30.57 25.59
N GLU A 127 -26.05 -31.86 25.94
CA GLU A 127 -25.62 -32.38 27.24
C GLU A 127 -24.25 -33.07 27.15
N PRO A 128 -23.39 -32.98 28.17
CA PRO A 128 -22.09 -33.63 28.15
C PRO A 128 -22.19 -35.15 28.05
N VAL A 129 -21.44 -35.75 27.12
CA VAL A 129 -21.37 -37.20 26.97
C VAL A 129 -20.38 -37.82 27.96
N PRO A 130 -20.56 -39.10 28.37
CA PRO A 130 -19.57 -39.81 29.18
C PRO A 130 -18.21 -39.95 28.48
N VAL A 131 -17.15 -40.16 29.27
CA VAL A 131 -15.82 -40.47 28.74
C VAL A 131 -15.88 -41.72 27.85
N GLY A 132 -15.21 -41.66 26.69
CA GLY A 132 -15.20 -42.71 25.67
C GLY A 132 -16.38 -42.67 24.69
N VAL A 133 -17.37 -41.79 24.91
CA VAL A 133 -18.50 -41.59 23.98
C VAL A 133 -18.21 -40.41 23.06
N SER A 134 -18.53 -40.57 21.78
CA SER A 134 -18.36 -39.50 20.79
C SER A 134 -19.49 -38.48 20.85
N GLY A 135 -19.14 -37.22 20.58
CA GLY A 135 -20.07 -36.11 20.47
C GLY A 135 -19.44 -34.95 19.70
N VAL A 136 -20.19 -33.85 19.58
CA VAL A 136 -19.67 -32.63 18.94
C VAL A 136 -18.85 -31.84 19.95
N MET A 137 -17.68 -31.40 19.53
CA MET A 137 -16.78 -30.60 20.33
C MET A 137 -17.23 -29.13 20.36
N TRP A 138 -17.34 -28.59 21.56
CA TRP A 138 -17.63 -27.19 21.84
C TRP A 138 -16.47 -26.58 22.61
N ALA A 139 -16.13 -25.34 22.29
CA ALA A 139 -15.05 -24.60 22.93
C ALA A 139 -15.60 -23.45 23.77
N GLY A 140 -15.17 -23.38 25.03
CA GLY A 140 -15.46 -22.29 25.96
C GLY A 140 -14.18 -21.59 26.43
N GLY A 141 -14.34 -20.54 27.22
CA GLY A 141 -13.23 -19.80 27.83
C GLY A 141 -12.70 -18.63 27.00
N HIS A 142 -11.54 -18.10 27.39
CA HIS A 142 -11.03 -16.80 26.93
C HIS A 142 -10.56 -16.79 25.46
N GLY A 143 -10.28 -17.97 24.88
CA GLY A 143 -9.88 -18.10 23.49
C GLY A 143 -11.04 -17.93 22.50
N VAL A 144 -12.30 -18.05 22.95
CA VAL A 144 -13.48 -17.91 22.10
C VAL A 144 -13.60 -16.47 21.59
N THR A 145 -13.72 -16.32 20.27
CA THR A 145 -13.84 -15.00 19.64
C THR A 145 -15.24 -14.41 19.82
N ARG A 146 -15.39 -13.11 19.53
CA ARG A 146 -16.67 -12.40 19.65
C ARG A 146 -17.72 -12.78 18.59
N GLY A 147 -17.37 -13.62 17.61
CA GLY A 147 -18.23 -13.95 16.47
C GLY A 147 -17.73 -13.45 15.12
N TYR A 148 -18.58 -13.58 14.11
CA TYR A 148 -18.27 -13.27 12.71
C TYR A 148 -18.65 -11.82 12.36
N VAL A 149 -17.71 -11.07 11.79
CA VAL A 149 -17.93 -9.66 11.41
C VAL A 149 -18.97 -9.55 10.31
N GLY A 150 -20.07 -8.81 10.57
CA GLY A 150 -21.14 -8.57 9.60
C GLY A 150 -22.07 -9.77 9.35
N LEU A 151 -21.95 -10.85 10.14
CA LEU A 151 -22.73 -12.09 10.00
C LEU A 151 -23.40 -12.46 11.33
N GLU A 152 -24.31 -11.61 11.80
CA GLU A 152 -24.99 -11.78 13.09
C GLU A 152 -25.79 -13.08 13.18
N SER A 153 -26.47 -13.48 12.10
CA SER A 153 -27.24 -14.73 12.07
C SER A 153 -26.34 -15.96 12.28
N LYS A 154 -25.22 -16.04 11.54
CA LYS A 154 -24.25 -17.13 11.67
C LYS A 154 -23.56 -17.12 13.04
N THR A 155 -23.33 -15.92 13.59
CA THR A 155 -22.78 -15.77 14.95
C THR A 155 -23.72 -16.35 15.99
N LYS A 156 -25.02 -16.04 15.94
CA LYS A 156 -26.01 -16.57 16.89
C LYS A 156 -26.21 -18.09 16.77
N GLU A 157 -25.98 -18.65 15.59
CA GLU A 157 -26.05 -20.10 15.36
C GLU A 157 -24.82 -20.83 15.92
N ALA A 158 -23.62 -20.30 15.68
CA ALA A 158 -22.38 -20.98 16.06
C ALA A 158 -21.89 -20.65 17.49
N TYR A 159 -22.31 -19.51 18.05
CA TYR A 159 -21.94 -19.04 19.38
C TYR A 159 -23.18 -18.93 20.26
N ILE A 160 -23.24 -19.74 21.31
CA ILE A 160 -24.35 -19.73 22.27
C ILE A 160 -23.84 -19.46 23.68
N PRO A 161 -24.70 -18.98 24.60
CA PRO A 161 -24.31 -18.80 26.00
C PRO A 161 -23.73 -20.09 26.59
N ASP A 162 -22.60 -19.98 27.29
CA ASP A 162 -21.96 -21.11 27.96
C ASP A 162 -22.71 -21.41 29.27
N LYS A 163 -23.56 -22.44 29.22
CA LYS A 163 -24.36 -22.88 30.37
C LYS A 163 -23.54 -23.53 31.48
N PHE A 164 -22.28 -23.89 31.22
CA PHE A 164 -21.42 -24.59 32.17
C PHE A 164 -20.48 -23.62 32.91
N ALA A 165 -20.13 -22.48 32.31
CA ALA A 165 -19.25 -21.48 32.92
C ALA A 165 -19.95 -20.60 33.98
N GLY A 166 -21.24 -20.30 33.80
CA GLY A 166 -22.03 -19.53 34.77
C GLY A 166 -21.65 -18.05 34.91
N ASP A 167 -20.80 -17.53 34.02
CA ASP A 167 -20.23 -16.17 34.05
C ASP A 167 -20.77 -15.25 32.93
N GLY A 168 -21.71 -15.76 32.12
CA GLY A 168 -22.28 -15.04 30.97
C GLY A 168 -21.40 -15.07 29.72
N SER A 169 -20.32 -15.86 29.71
CA SER A 169 -19.52 -16.12 28.51
C SER A 169 -20.30 -16.94 27.46
N HIS A 170 -19.74 -17.03 26.26
CA HIS A 170 -20.29 -17.84 25.16
C HIS A 170 -19.35 -19.00 24.85
N MET A 171 -19.93 -20.12 24.42
CA MET A 171 -19.20 -21.24 23.84
C MET A 171 -19.46 -21.33 22.34
N TYR A 172 -18.47 -21.85 21.61
CA TYR A 172 -18.47 -21.99 20.16
C TYR A 172 -18.56 -23.45 19.75
N CYS A 173 -19.49 -23.77 18.84
CA CYS A 173 -19.59 -25.10 18.23
C CYS A 173 -18.48 -25.30 17.20
N THR A 174 -17.52 -26.21 17.42
CA THR A 174 -16.40 -26.36 16.49
C THR A 174 -16.75 -27.17 15.23
N GLY A 175 -17.85 -27.94 15.30
CA GLY A 175 -18.26 -28.93 14.30
C GLY A 175 -17.33 -30.13 14.18
N ASP A 176 -16.31 -30.25 15.04
CA ASP A 176 -15.46 -31.43 15.11
C ASP A 176 -16.12 -32.49 15.98
N LEU A 177 -16.09 -33.74 15.53
CA LEU A 177 -16.48 -34.89 16.35
C LEU A 177 -15.28 -35.31 17.19
N GLY A 178 -15.49 -35.48 18.49
CA GLY A 178 -14.45 -35.94 19.39
C GLY A 178 -15.00 -36.77 20.54
N GLN A 179 -14.08 -37.40 21.28
CA GLN A 179 -14.39 -38.15 22.50
C GLN A 179 -13.27 -37.93 23.51
N TRP A 180 -13.64 -37.89 24.79
CA TRP A 180 -12.67 -37.92 25.88
C TRP A 180 -12.11 -39.32 26.05
N ARG A 181 -10.79 -39.43 26.21
CA ARG A 181 -10.11 -40.63 26.69
C ARG A 181 -10.12 -40.66 28.22
N HIS A 182 -9.96 -41.84 28.81
CA HIS A 182 -9.87 -42.02 30.28
C HIS A 182 -8.66 -41.33 30.90
N ASP A 183 -7.59 -41.11 30.13
CA ASP A 183 -6.42 -40.35 30.54
C ASP A 183 -6.65 -38.83 30.47
N GLY A 184 -7.85 -38.37 30.11
CA GLY A 184 -8.21 -36.97 29.97
C GLY A 184 -7.70 -36.30 28.69
N ASN A 185 -7.19 -37.04 27.70
CA ASN A 185 -6.88 -36.51 26.37
C ASN A 185 -8.12 -36.58 25.45
N ILE A 186 -8.09 -35.86 24.33
CA ILE A 186 -9.18 -35.84 23.35
C ILE A 186 -8.75 -36.54 22.07
N ASP A 187 -9.62 -37.41 21.56
CA ASP A 187 -9.55 -37.94 20.20
C ASP A 187 -10.41 -37.12 19.25
N ILE A 188 -9.88 -36.86 18.05
CA ILE A 188 -10.63 -36.24 16.96
C ILE A 188 -11.06 -37.32 15.96
N LEU A 189 -12.37 -37.43 15.74
CA LEU A 189 -13.00 -38.48 14.94
C LEU A 189 -13.44 -37.99 13.56
N GLY A 190 -13.34 -36.69 13.30
CA GLY A 190 -13.73 -36.07 12.03
C GLY A 190 -14.56 -34.82 12.25
N ARG A 191 -15.45 -34.52 11.31
CA ARG A 191 -16.36 -33.37 11.35
C ARG A 191 -17.79 -33.80 11.05
N CYS A 192 -18.75 -33.08 11.59
CA CYS A 192 -20.17 -33.27 11.29
C CYS A 192 -20.68 -32.39 10.12
N ASP A 193 -19.87 -31.45 9.64
CA ASP A 193 -20.22 -30.52 8.56
C ASP A 193 -19.32 -30.65 7.31
N ASP A 194 -19.62 -29.87 6.26
CA ASP A 194 -18.92 -29.87 4.97
C ASP A 194 -17.63 -29.05 4.94
N GLN A 195 -17.08 -28.65 6.10
CA GLN A 195 -15.82 -27.92 6.14
C GLN A 195 -14.65 -28.86 5.88
N VAL A 196 -13.77 -28.48 4.96
CA VAL A 196 -12.65 -29.31 4.55
C VAL A 196 -11.32 -28.59 4.73
N LYS A 197 -10.23 -29.37 4.75
CA LYS A 197 -8.87 -28.83 4.76
C LYS A 197 -8.22 -29.05 3.40
N VAL A 198 -7.74 -27.97 2.79
CA VAL A 198 -7.07 -27.98 1.48
C VAL A 198 -5.75 -27.25 1.61
N LYS A 199 -4.64 -27.95 1.34
CA LYS A 199 -3.28 -27.39 1.39
C LYS A 199 -2.93 -26.71 2.73
N GLY A 200 -3.39 -27.25 3.87
CA GLY A 200 -3.18 -26.65 5.18
C GLY A 200 -4.18 -25.57 5.60
N PHE A 201 -5.15 -25.22 4.75
CA PHE A 201 -6.13 -24.18 5.02
C PHE A 201 -7.53 -24.78 5.24
N ARG A 202 -8.26 -24.25 6.22
CA ARG A 202 -9.67 -24.56 6.43
C ARG A 202 -10.51 -23.82 5.39
N VAL A 203 -11.33 -24.56 4.65
CA VAL A 203 -12.16 -24.05 3.56
C VAL A 203 -13.62 -24.43 3.82
N GLU A 204 -14.47 -23.42 3.87
CA GLU A 204 -15.94 -23.57 3.87
C GLU A 204 -16.41 -23.82 2.44
N LEU A 205 -16.77 -25.05 2.08
CA LEU A 205 -17.22 -25.37 0.73
C LEU A 205 -18.48 -24.60 0.33
N ASP A 206 -19.35 -24.25 1.29
CA ASP A 206 -20.52 -23.40 1.05
C ASP A 206 -20.15 -21.96 0.71
N GLY A 207 -19.06 -21.43 1.27
CA GLY A 207 -18.52 -20.12 0.92
C GLY A 207 -18.01 -20.10 -0.52
N VAL A 208 -17.33 -21.17 -0.94
CA VAL A 208 -16.88 -21.35 -2.33
C VAL A 208 -18.08 -21.53 -3.26
N SER A 209 -19.07 -22.33 -2.85
CA SER A 209 -20.33 -22.53 -3.60
C SER A 209 -21.07 -21.21 -3.81
N SER A 210 -21.21 -20.40 -2.75
CA SER A 210 -21.84 -19.08 -2.83
C SER A 210 -21.06 -18.13 -3.75
N SER A 211 -19.73 -18.23 -3.75
CA SER A 211 -18.87 -17.39 -4.60
C SER A 211 -19.03 -17.76 -6.08
N LEU A 212 -19.03 -19.06 -6.39
CA LEU A 212 -19.34 -19.56 -7.73
C LEU A 212 -20.76 -19.17 -8.18
N ALA A 213 -21.76 -19.31 -7.29
CA ALA A 213 -23.14 -18.96 -7.57
C ALA A 213 -23.33 -17.44 -7.80
N SER A 214 -22.46 -16.61 -7.24
CA SER A 214 -22.49 -15.16 -7.46
C SER A 214 -21.80 -14.70 -8.75
N ALA A 215 -21.17 -15.61 -9.51
CA ALA A 215 -20.55 -15.29 -10.79
C ALA A 215 -21.62 -15.04 -11.88
N PRO A 216 -21.45 -14.04 -12.77
CA PRO A 216 -22.39 -13.78 -13.85
C PRO A 216 -22.62 -15.03 -14.71
N GLY A 217 -23.89 -15.41 -14.91
CA GLY A 217 -24.27 -16.58 -15.70
C GLY A 217 -24.49 -17.86 -14.91
N VAL A 218 -24.09 -17.92 -13.63
CA VAL A 218 -24.34 -19.08 -12.75
C VAL A 218 -25.62 -18.84 -11.93
N THR A 219 -26.56 -19.79 -11.99
CA THR A 219 -27.82 -19.75 -11.23
C THR A 219 -27.72 -20.53 -9.92
N ARG A 220 -27.06 -21.69 -9.95
CA ARG A 220 -26.80 -22.52 -8.76
C ARG A 220 -25.39 -23.08 -8.84
N ALA A 221 -24.72 -23.18 -7.69
CA ALA A 221 -23.42 -23.83 -7.60
C ALA A 221 -23.35 -24.69 -6.33
N THR A 222 -22.58 -25.77 -6.40
CA THR A 222 -22.23 -26.61 -5.25
C THR A 222 -20.78 -27.07 -5.41
N VAL A 223 -20.09 -27.28 -4.30
CA VAL A 223 -18.66 -27.64 -4.31
C VAL A 223 -18.44 -28.88 -3.46
N LEU A 224 -17.58 -29.78 -3.94
CA LEU A 224 -17.19 -31.01 -3.25
C LEU A 224 -15.66 -31.13 -3.20
N LEU A 225 -15.15 -31.79 -2.16
CA LEU A 225 -13.77 -32.27 -2.14
C LEU A 225 -13.70 -33.71 -2.67
N ILE A 226 -12.96 -33.92 -3.76
CA ILE A 226 -12.75 -35.21 -4.40
C ILE A 226 -11.25 -35.43 -4.52
N ASP A 227 -10.75 -36.53 -3.94
CA ASP A 227 -9.33 -36.92 -3.94
C ASP A 227 -8.34 -35.80 -3.54
N GLY A 228 -8.75 -34.95 -2.59
CA GLY A 228 -7.93 -33.83 -2.08
C GLY A 228 -8.01 -32.55 -2.91
N GLU A 229 -8.81 -32.53 -3.98
CA GLU A 229 -9.04 -31.36 -4.83
C GLU A 229 -10.48 -30.82 -4.73
N ILE A 230 -10.63 -29.51 -4.89
CA ILE A 230 -11.93 -28.84 -4.86
C ILE A 230 -12.55 -28.90 -6.25
N HIS A 231 -13.73 -29.52 -6.35
CA HIS A 231 -14.53 -29.61 -7.58
C HIS A 231 -15.76 -28.72 -7.44
N GLY A 232 -15.93 -27.76 -8.34
CA GLY A 232 -17.14 -26.94 -8.45
C GLY A 232 -18.12 -27.55 -9.44
N PHE A 233 -19.41 -27.52 -9.13
CA PHE A 233 -20.49 -27.89 -10.04
C PHE A 233 -21.39 -26.67 -10.21
N ILE A 234 -21.71 -26.32 -11.46
CA ILE A 234 -22.48 -25.12 -11.79
C ILE A 234 -23.65 -25.43 -12.72
N VAL A 235 -24.71 -24.62 -12.60
CA VAL A 235 -25.92 -24.64 -13.43
C VAL A 235 -26.27 -23.21 -13.84
N PRO A 236 -26.67 -22.93 -15.10
CA PRO A 236 -26.82 -23.85 -16.23
C PRO A 236 -25.48 -24.20 -16.90
N SER A 237 -25.50 -25.14 -17.85
CA SER A 237 -24.30 -25.51 -18.64
C SER A 237 -23.95 -24.46 -19.69
N LYS A 238 -22.82 -24.65 -20.39
CA LYS A 238 -22.27 -23.78 -21.46
C LYS A 238 -21.89 -22.37 -21.01
N GLN A 239 -21.46 -22.22 -19.77
CA GLN A 239 -20.84 -21.02 -19.23
C GLN A 239 -19.33 -20.99 -19.50
N ASP A 240 -18.76 -19.79 -19.50
CA ASP A 240 -17.32 -19.58 -19.57
C ASP A 240 -16.67 -19.86 -18.20
N ILE A 241 -16.03 -21.03 -18.08
CA ILE A 241 -15.39 -21.50 -16.84
C ILE A 241 -14.28 -20.55 -16.37
N GLU A 242 -13.44 -20.03 -17.28
CA GLU A 242 -12.33 -19.17 -16.87
C GLU A 242 -12.82 -17.84 -16.32
N SER A 243 -13.85 -17.25 -16.94
CA SER A 243 -14.50 -16.04 -16.39
C SER A 243 -15.09 -16.28 -14.99
N ILE A 244 -15.69 -17.45 -14.74
CA ILE A 244 -16.24 -17.82 -13.42
C ILE A 244 -15.13 -18.04 -12.40
N LEU A 245 -14.05 -18.71 -12.77
CA LEU A 245 -12.89 -18.90 -11.90
C LEU A 245 -12.19 -17.56 -11.61
N ASP A 246 -12.03 -16.68 -12.59
CA ASP A 246 -11.50 -15.32 -12.40
C ASP A 246 -12.36 -14.47 -11.48
N TYR A 247 -13.68 -14.61 -11.58
CA TYR A 247 -14.60 -13.97 -10.64
C TYR A 247 -14.42 -14.54 -9.23
N THR A 248 -14.35 -15.86 -9.09
CA THR A 248 -14.17 -16.54 -7.80
C THR A 248 -12.82 -16.20 -7.17
N ARG A 249 -11.74 -16.08 -7.95
CA ARG A 249 -10.39 -15.64 -7.51
C ARG A 249 -10.38 -14.25 -6.88
N LYS A 250 -11.37 -13.41 -7.15
CA LYS A 250 -11.50 -12.07 -6.53
C LYS A 250 -12.18 -12.13 -5.15
N LEU A 251 -12.97 -13.18 -4.89
CA LEU A 251 -13.78 -13.32 -3.68
C LEU A 251 -13.20 -14.34 -2.70
N GLN A 252 -12.49 -15.34 -3.21
CA GLN A 252 -11.93 -16.45 -2.45
C GLN A 252 -10.40 -16.44 -2.50
N PRO A 253 -9.72 -16.89 -1.43
CA PRO A 253 -8.27 -17.05 -1.43
C PRO A 253 -7.84 -18.15 -2.41
N TYR A 254 -6.60 -18.08 -2.89
CA TYR A 254 -6.07 -18.97 -3.93
C TYR A 254 -6.18 -20.47 -3.63
N TYR A 255 -6.21 -20.87 -2.35
CA TYR A 255 -6.32 -22.27 -1.92
C TYR A 255 -7.76 -22.80 -1.91
N ALA A 256 -8.76 -21.93 -1.97
CA ALA A 256 -10.19 -22.27 -1.97
C ALA A 256 -10.81 -22.25 -3.38
N ILE A 257 -10.00 -21.97 -4.40
CA ILE A 257 -10.45 -21.94 -5.79
C ILE A 257 -10.60 -23.39 -6.30
N PRO A 258 -11.74 -23.76 -6.90
CA PRO A 258 -11.90 -25.08 -7.51
C PRO A 258 -10.83 -25.37 -8.55
N SER A 259 -10.21 -26.55 -8.47
CA SER A 259 -9.27 -27.06 -9.47
C SER A 259 -10.00 -27.47 -10.75
N ARG A 260 -11.26 -27.90 -10.62
CA ARG A 260 -12.10 -28.40 -11.71
C ARG A 260 -13.51 -27.84 -11.57
N VAL A 261 -14.15 -27.53 -12.70
CA VAL A 261 -15.54 -27.05 -12.75
C VAL A 261 -16.34 -27.89 -13.72
N HIS A 262 -17.40 -28.52 -13.20
CA HIS A 262 -18.31 -29.39 -13.93
C HIS A 262 -19.59 -28.62 -14.23
N GLN A 263 -20.00 -28.61 -15.50
CA GLN A 263 -21.17 -27.86 -15.94
C GLN A 263 -22.36 -28.80 -16.15
N LEU A 264 -23.50 -28.46 -15.56
CA LEU A 264 -24.71 -29.27 -15.63
C LEU A 264 -25.90 -28.39 -16.06
N ASP A 265 -26.84 -28.97 -16.80
CA ASP A 265 -28.10 -28.30 -17.10
C ASP A 265 -29.01 -28.20 -15.86
N GLU A 266 -28.92 -29.19 -14.97
CA GLU A 266 -29.62 -29.22 -13.68
C GLU A 266 -28.87 -30.08 -12.65
N PHE A 267 -29.05 -29.83 -11.35
CA PHE A 267 -28.46 -30.66 -10.31
C PHE A 267 -29.29 -31.92 -10.03
N PRO A 268 -28.66 -33.10 -9.89
CA PRO A 268 -29.36 -34.28 -9.41
C PRO A 268 -29.85 -34.04 -7.98
N THR A 269 -31.06 -34.48 -7.68
CA THR A 269 -31.69 -34.34 -6.37
C THR A 269 -32.05 -35.68 -5.77
N THR A 270 -31.89 -35.81 -4.46
CA THR A 270 -32.40 -36.92 -3.65
C THR A 270 -33.93 -36.95 -3.62
N THR A 271 -34.53 -38.05 -3.16
CA THR A 271 -35.99 -38.19 -2.97
C THR A 271 -36.61 -37.12 -2.07
N ASN A 272 -35.80 -36.48 -1.22
CA ASN A 272 -36.20 -35.38 -0.33
C ASN A 272 -35.98 -33.99 -0.94
N GLY A 273 -35.68 -33.88 -2.25
CA GLY A 273 -35.49 -32.61 -2.95
C GLY A 273 -34.17 -31.88 -2.66
N LYS A 274 -33.26 -32.47 -1.89
CA LYS A 274 -31.89 -31.93 -1.65
C LYS A 274 -30.94 -32.34 -2.77
N ILE A 275 -29.91 -31.54 -3.05
CA ILE A 275 -28.85 -31.88 -4.03
C ILE A 275 -28.18 -33.22 -3.65
N ASP A 276 -28.11 -34.14 -4.60
CA ASP A 276 -27.48 -35.44 -4.43
C ASP A 276 -25.96 -35.35 -4.66
N LYS A 277 -25.22 -35.16 -3.57
CA LYS A 277 -23.75 -35.07 -3.59
C LYS A 277 -23.07 -36.37 -4.01
N GLN A 278 -23.69 -37.53 -3.80
CA GLN A 278 -23.12 -38.82 -4.24
C GLN A 278 -23.22 -38.97 -5.75
N ALA A 279 -24.36 -38.61 -6.34
CA ALA A 279 -24.53 -38.58 -7.79
C ALA A 279 -23.53 -37.60 -8.45
N LEU A 280 -23.34 -36.41 -7.89
CA LEU A 280 -22.34 -35.44 -8.36
C LEU A 280 -20.90 -35.98 -8.27
N ARG A 281 -20.56 -36.68 -7.17
CA ARG A 281 -19.23 -37.31 -7.01
C ARG A 281 -18.99 -38.39 -8.07
N ALA A 282 -20.00 -39.22 -8.36
CA ALA A 282 -19.92 -40.24 -9.39
C ALA A 282 -19.72 -39.64 -10.80
N LEU A 283 -20.43 -38.54 -11.12
CA LEU A 283 -20.25 -37.81 -12.38
C LEU A 283 -18.83 -37.27 -12.54
N ALA A 284 -18.26 -36.68 -11.49
CA ALA A 284 -16.88 -36.18 -11.54
C ALA A 284 -15.88 -37.32 -11.75
N LEU A 285 -16.02 -38.45 -11.06
CA LEU A 285 -15.12 -39.61 -11.21
C LEU A 285 -15.23 -40.26 -12.60
N GLN A 286 -16.43 -40.31 -13.19
CA GLN A 286 -16.64 -40.78 -14.57
C GLN A 286 -15.97 -39.87 -15.61
N ALA A 287 -16.02 -38.55 -15.39
CA ALA A 287 -15.31 -37.60 -16.24
C ALA A 287 -13.79 -37.83 -16.20
N GLU A 288 -13.22 -38.12 -15.01
CA GLU A 288 -11.79 -38.42 -14.90
C GLU A 288 -11.37 -39.74 -15.57
N LEU A 289 -12.23 -40.75 -15.52
CA LEU A 289 -11.99 -42.05 -16.14
C LEU A 289 -12.02 -41.97 -17.68
N SER A 290 -12.83 -41.07 -18.24
CA SER A 290 -12.82 -40.77 -19.68
C SER A 290 -11.55 -40.02 -20.12
N GLU A 291 -10.96 -39.19 -19.27
CA GLU A 291 -9.67 -38.51 -19.54
C GLU A 291 -8.45 -39.43 -19.36
N LYS A 292 -8.52 -40.46 -18.50
CA LYS A 292 -7.40 -41.37 -18.15
C LYS A 292 -7.27 -42.62 -19.04
N ARG A 293 -8.07 -42.81 -20.10
CA ARG A 293 -7.87 -43.95 -21.03
C ARG A 293 -6.58 -43.75 -21.87
N PRO A 294 -5.59 -44.66 -21.79
CA PRO A 294 -4.34 -44.52 -22.52
C PRO A 294 -4.53 -44.94 -23.98
N THR A 295 -4.28 -44.03 -24.92
CA THR A 295 -3.80 -44.41 -26.25
C THR A 295 -2.35 -44.87 -26.09
N SER A 296 -2.08 -46.17 -26.25
CA SER A 296 -0.75 -46.79 -26.19
C SER A 296 -0.35 -47.36 -27.56
N PRO A 297 0.91 -47.79 -27.77
CA PRO A 297 2.12 -46.96 -27.72
C PRO A 297 3.04 -47.22 -28.93
N GLU A 298 3.95 -46.30 -29.25
CA GLU A 298 5.30 -46.69 -29.70
C GLU A 298 6.30 -45.55 -29.49
N LYS A 299 7.37 -45.89 -28.76
CA LYS A 299 8.64 -45.17 -28.64
C LYS A 299 9.71 -46.17 -29.13
N PRO A 300 10.79 -45.73 -29.79
CA PRO A 300 11.94 -45.21 -29.01
C PRO A 300 12.60 -43.96 -29.62
N VAL A 301 12.95 -42.98 -28.78
CA VAL A 301 14.33 -42.61 -28.36
C VAL A 301 15.12 -41.88 -29.46
N SER A 302 15.35 -40.58 -29.27
CA SER A 302 16.69 -39.98 -29.07
C SER A 302 16.63 -38.46 -29.30
N ASP A 303 17.43 -37.79 -28.49
CA ASP A 303 18.20 -36.58 -28.79
C ASP A 303 17.75 -35.15 -28.47
N CYS A 304 18.80 -34.46 -28.03
CA CYS A 304 19.00 -33.04 -27.82
C CYS A 304 18.56 -32.20 -29.02
N GLY A 305 18.18 -30.94 -28.77
CA GLY A 305 18.15 -29.97 -29.87
C GLY A 305 17.30 -28.73 -29.61
N THR A 306 18.01 -27.64 -29.43
CA THR A 306 17.61 -26.23 -29.44
C THR A 306 16.73 -25.82 -30.65
N LEU A 307 16.02 -24.69 -30.47
CA LEU A 307 15.54 -23.70 -31.47
C LEU A 307 14.06 -23.74 -31.89
N VAL A 308 13.34 -22.71 -31.40
CA VAL A 308 12.61 -21.68 -32.17
C VAL A 308 12.14 -22.08 -33.57
N GLU A 309 10.83 -22.16 -33.78
CA GLU A 309 10.15 -21.28 -34.74
C GLU A 309 8.63 -21.20 -34.59
N THR A 310 8.18 -19.95 -34.67
CA THR A 310 6.83 -19.41 -34.79
C THR A 310 6.00 -20.08 -35.90
N ARG A 311 4.70 -20.30 -35.67
CA ARG A 311 3.68 -20.15 -36.72
C ARG A 311 2.28 -19.92 -36.14
N SER A 312 1.79 -18.72 -36.41
CA SER A 312 0.40 -18.26 -36.39
C SER A 312 -0.45 -18.96 -37.46
N ILE A 313 -1.77 -19.02 -37.23
CA ILE A 313 -2.92 -18.84 -38.15
C ILE A 313 -4.17 -19.00 -37.23
N SER A 314 -4.79 -17.91 -36.79
CA SER A 314 -5.95 -17.25 -37.40
C SER A 314 -7.17 -18.17 -37.60
N SER A 315 -8.22 -17.92 -36.84
CA SER A 315 -9.60 -18.18 -37.26
C SER A 315 -10.50 -17.08 -36.70
N THR A 316 -10.80 -16.13 -37.58
CA THR A 316 -11.87 -15.16 -37.48
C THR A 316 -13.19 -15.92 -37.32
N SER A 317 -13.97 -15.61 -36.28
CA SER A 317 -15.41 -15.81 -36.32
C SER A 317 -16.11 -14.57 -35.75
N THR A 318 -16.96 -14.03 -36.61
CA THR A 318 -17.64 -12.75 -36.52
C THR A 318 -18.82 -12.89 -35.57
N LEU A 319 -18.72 -12.32 -34.38
CA LEU A 319 -19.88 -11.94 -33.58
C LEU A 319 -19.75 -10.45 -33.28
N THR A 320 -20.45 -9.67 -34.10
CA THR A 320 -20.78 -8.27 -33.86
C THR A 320 -21.63 -8.16 -32.60
N ALA A 321 -20.99 -8.10 -31.44
CA ALA A 321 -21.51 -7.33 -30.33
C ALA A 321 -21.13 -5.88 -30.62
N GLU A 322 -22.09 -5.07 -31.06
CA GLU A 322 -21.92 -3.62 -30.99
C GLU A 322 -21.68 -3.26 -29.52
N SER A 323 -20.41 -3.05 -29.15
CA SER A 323 -20.05 -2.27 -27.98
C SER A 323 -20.80 -0.95 -28.13
N GLU A 324 -21.77 -0.69 -27.25
CA GLU A 324 -22.33 0.65 -27.08
C GLU A 324 -21.13 1.59 -26.94
N LYS A 325 -20.91 2.43 -27.97
CA LYS A 325 -19.81 3.38 -27.96
C LYS A 325 -20.05 4.33 -26.80
N LEU A 326 -19.11 4.36 -25.87
CA LEU A 326 -19.06 5.29 -24.75
C LEU A 326 -19.20 6.74 -25.25
N ASP A 327 -20.41 7.31 -25.20
CA ASP A 327 -20.65 8.66 -25.70
C ASP A 327 -20.23 9.71 -24.66
N LEU A 328 -18.97 10.09 -24.74
CA LEU A 328 -18.36 11.12 -23.91
C LEU A 328 -18.61 12.54 -24.42
N SER A 329 -19.38 12.70 -25.49
CA SER A 329 -19.65 14.00 -26.12
C SER A 329 -20.93 14.68 -25.63
N LYS A 330 -21.67 14.05 -24.70
CA LYS A 330 -22.89 14.61 -24.08
C LYS A 330 -22.66 15.92 -23.35
N ASP A 331 -23.58 16.86 -23.51
CA ASP A 331 -23.51 18.14 -22.80
C ASP A 331 -23.51 17.97 -21.28
N ILE A 332 -22.70 18.80 -20.64
CA ILE A 332 -22.49 18.75 -19.19
C ILE A 332 -23.29 19.88 -18.54
N PRO A 333 -23.80 19.68 -17.31
CA PRO A 333 -24.59 20.68 -16.63
C PRO A 333 -23.81 21.98 -16.41
N ASP A 334 -24.56 23.04 -16.14
CA ASP A 334 -23.99 24.28 -15.65
C ASP A 334 -23.29 24.12 -14.30
N LYS A 335 -22.49 25.12 -13.94
CA LYS A 335 -21.69 25.09 -12.72
C LYS A 335 -22.55 25.41 -11.50
N ASP A 336 -22.37 24.64 -10.43
CA ASP A 336 -23.24 24.64 -9.23
C ASP A 336 -23.30 26.00 -8.49
N ILE A 337 -22.23 26.80 -8.57
CA ILE A 337 -22.07 28.03 -7.75
C ILE A 337 -22.06 29.28 -8.64
N PRO A 338 -22.77 30.38 -8.28
CA PRO A 338 -22.71 31.66 -8.99
C PRO A 338 -21.30 32.27 -9.07
N GLN A 339 -21.05 33.10 -10.07
CA GLN A 339 -19.72 33.62 -10.43
C GLN A 339 -18.92 34.27 -9.27
N PRO A 340 -19.47 35.16 -8.41
CA PRO A 340 -18.66 35.80 -7.37
C PRO A 340 -18.17 34.79 -6.31
N PHE A 341 -19.07 33.94 -5.81
CA PHE A 341 -18.73 32.90 -4.82
C PHE A 341 -17.80 31.83 -5.38
N ARG A 342 -17.91 31.52 -6.68
CA ARG A 342 -17.02 30.58 -7.37
C ARG A 342 -15.58 31.10 -7.44
N GLY A 343 -15.42 32.40 -7.69
CA GLY A 343 -14.11 33.08 -7.66
C GLY A 343 -13.48 33.01 -6.27
N LEU A 344 -14.27 33.31 -5.23
CA LEU A 344 -13.82 33.21 -3.84
C LEU A 344 -13.35 31.79 -3.49
N ARG A 345 -14.16 30.76 -3.75
CA ARG A 345 -13.86 29.37 -3.37
C ARG A 345 -12.69 28.76 -4.15
N HIS A 346 -12.65 28.92 -5.48
CA HIS A 346 -11.70 28.20 -6.33
C HIS A 346 -10.50 29.03 -6.81
N ARG A 347 -10.42 30.33 -6.48
CA ARG A 347 -9.24 31.16 -6.75
C ARG A 347 -8.60 31.75 -5.50
N ILE A 348 -9.40 32.18 -4.53
CA ILE A 348 -8.89 32.84 -3.31
C ILE A 348 -8.65 31.80 -2.21
N LEU A 349 -9.70 31.05 -1.82
CA LEU A 349 -9.67 30.04 -0.75
C LEU A 349 -9.14 28.68 -1.22
N ILE A 350 -8.19 28.70 -2.16
CA ILE A 350 -7.46 27.47 -2.53
C ILE A 350 -6.58 27.03 -1.36
N VAL A 351 -6.34 25.72 -1.25
CA VAL A 351 -5.64 25.14 -0.09
C VAL A 351 -4.27 25.78 0.13
N TYR A 352 -3.50 25.99 -0.94
CA TYR A 352 -2.20 26.67 -0.86
C TYR A 352 -2.29 28.03 -0.14
N ARG A 353 -3.21 28.91 -0.58
CA ARG A 353 -3.38 30.25 -0.01
C ARG A 353 -3.94 30.20 1.39
N THR A 354 -4.83 29.26 1.66
CA THR A 354 -5.41 29.06 2.99
C THR A 354 -4.34 28.66 3.99
N LEU A 355 -3.46 27.71 3.64
CA LEU A 355 -2.33 27.30 4.48
C LEU A 355 -1.31 28.44 4.66
N PHE A 356 -1.03 29.20 3.59
CA PHE A 356 -0.18 30.39 3.68
C PHE A 356 -0.74 31.42 4.68
N SER A 357 -2.02 31.80 4.52
CA SER A 357 -2.69 32.76 5.41
C SER A 357 -2.83 32.23 6.84
N PHE A 358 -3.04 30.92 7.01
CA PHE A 358 -3.10 30.29 8.32
C PHE A 358 -1.81 30.48 9.10
N ILE A 359 -0.64 30.25 8.47
CA ILE A 359 0.65 30.52 9.11
C ILE A 359 0.79 32.00 9.50
N GLY A 360 0.32 32.92 8.63
CA GLY A 360 0.26 34.34 8.96
C GLY A 360 -0.59 34.64 10.19
N ILE A 361 -1.80 34.07 10.28
CA ILE A 361 -2.73 34.25 11.42
C ILE A 361 -2.10 33.71 12.71
N VAL A 362 -1.47 32.53 12.68
CA VAL A 362 -0.77 31.97 13.84
C VAL A 362 0.33 32.92 14.33
N ASN A 363 1.09 33.53 13.42
CA ASN A 363 2.13 34.49 13.77
C ASN A 363 1.56 35.83 14.28
N ILE A 364 0.41 36.29 13.78
CA ILE A 364 -0.29 37.44 14.34
C ILE A 364 -0.76 37.15 15.76
N GLY A 365 -1.30 35.94 16.01
CA GLY A 365 -1.65 35.50 17.37
C GLY A 365 -0.45 35.48 18.30
N ALA A 366 0.70 34.99 17.82
CA ALA A 366 1.95 35.03 18.59
C ALA A 366 2.38 36.47 18.90
N LEU A 367 2.28 37.41 17.95
CA LEU A 367 2.55 38.83 18.19
C LEU A 367 1.65 39.40 19.28
N VAL A 368 0.34 39.15 19.21
CA VAL A 368 -0.63 39.60 20.23
C VAL A 368 -0.26 39.03 21.60
N ALA A 369 0.10 37.74 21.67
CA ALA A 369 0.51 37.10 22.91
C ALA A 369 1.77 37.74 23.51
N LEU A 370 2.79 38.05 22.69
CA LEU A 370 4.00 38.73 23.16
C LEU A 370 3.69 40.11 23.75
N LEU A 371 2.80 40.87 23.11
CA LEU A 371 2.40 42.19 23.57
C LEU A 371 1.61 42.13 24.89
N LEU A 372 0.69 41.17 25.02
CA LEU A 372 -0.13 41.02 26.24
C LEU A 372 0.70 40.52 27.43
N LEU A 373 1.61 39.57 27.18
CA LEU A 373 2.43 38.95 28.22
C LEU A 373 3.68 39.76 28.58
N HIS A 374 3.95 40.88 27.88
CA HIS A 374 5.17 41.67 28.03
C HIS A 374 6.43 40.79 27.93
N ALA A 375 6.39 39.82 27.00
CA ALA A 375 7.44 38.83 26.85
C ALA A 375 8.73 39.47 26.34
N GLY A 376 9.87 38.93 26.80
CA GLY A 376 11.17 39.50 26.51
C GLY A 376 11.57 39.43 25.02
N PRO A 377 12.56 40.25 24.60
CA PRO A 377 13.00 40.36 23.22
C PRO A 377 13.57 39.06 22.63
N GLU A 378 14.01 38.12 23.46
CA GLU A 378 14.52 36.79 23.07
C GLU A 378 13.49 35.98 22.27
N TRP A 379 12.19 36.22 22.48
CA TRP A 379 11.11 35.53 21.79
C TRP A 379 11.07 35.81 20.28
N LEU A 380 11.55 36.97 19.82
CA LEU A 380 11.63 37.30 18.40
C LEU A 380 12.60 36.37 17.65
N GLY A 381 13.72 36.03 18.30
CA GLY A 381 14.69 35.06 17.79
C GLY A 381 14.09 33.65 17.73
N THR A 382 13.39 33.24 18.78
CA THR A 382 12.69 31.96 18.85
C THR A 382 11.62 31.82 17.77
N LEU A 383 10.79 32.84 17.55
CA LEU A 383 9.75 32.84 16.51
C LEU A 383 10.35 32.81 15.10
N THR A 384 11.46 33.53 14.89
CA THR A 384 12.22 33.46 13.63
C THR A 384 12.69 32.03 13.36
N ALA A 385 13.33 31.39 14.34
CA ALA A 385 13.83 30.03 14.23
C ALA A 385 12.70 28.99 14.04
N ALA A 386 11.59 29.11 14.78
CA ALA A 386 10.44 28.20 14.67
C ALA A 386 9.82 28.23 13.26
N ASN A 387 9.64 29.41 12.67
CA ASN A 387 9.15 29.55 11.31
C ASN A 387 10.17 29.03 10.28
N LEU A 388 11.47 29.27 10.48
CA LEU A 388 12.52 28.73 9.61
C LEU A 388 12.52 27.19 9.61
N VAL A 389 12.48 26.57 10.78
CA VAL A 389 12.40 25.10 10.92
C VAL A 389 11.16 24.57 10.23
N THR A 390 10.00 25.20 10.44
CA THR A 390 8.73 24.81 9.79
C THR A 390 8.84 24.89 8.27
N ALA A 391 9.43 25.97 7.75
CA ALA A 391 9.63 26.14 6.31
C ALA A 391 10.53 25.05 5.73
N VAL A 392 11.57 24.62 6.45
CA VAL A 392 12.52 23.59 6.01
C VAL A 392 11.94 22.18 6.12
N LEU A 393 11.32 21.83 7.25
CA LEU A 393 10.85 20.47 7.54
C LEU A 393 9.74 20.02 6.59
N VAL A 394 8.78 20.91 6.28
CA VAL A 394 7.62 20.56 5.45
C VAL A 394 7.98 20.18 4.01
N ARG A 395 9.22 20.45 3.59
CA ARG A 395 9.76 20.11 2.26
C ARG A 395 10.65 18.86 2.26
N GLN A 396 10.85 18.20 3.41
CA GLN A 396 11.67 17.00 3.49
C GLN A 396 10.92 15.75 3.06
N ASP A 397 11.62 14.87 2.35
CA ASP A 397 11.07 13.65 1.77
C ASP A 397 10.43 12.73 2.83
N ILE A 398 11.07 12.59 3.99
CA ILE A 398 10.54 11.79 5.11
C ILE A 398 9.26 12.41 5.68
N VAL A 399 9.25 13.73 5.90
CA VAL A 399 8.07 14.45 6.43
C VAL A 399 6.90 14.35 5.45
N ILE A 400 7.17 14.55 4.16
CA ILE A 400 6.17 14.39 3.10
C ILE A 400 5.63 12.95 3.12
N ASN A 401 6.49 11.93 3.20
CA ASN A 401 6.06 10.54 3.28
C ASN A 401 5.21 10.23 4.51
N ILE A 402 5.58 10.74 5.69
CA ILE A 402 4.79 10.59 6.91
C ILE A 402 3.40 11.21 6.73
N LEU A 403 3.34 12.44 6.23
CA LEU A 403 2.08 13.13 5.98
C LEU A 403 1.21 12.38 4.97
N TYR A 404 1.76 11.97 3.83
CA TYR A 404 1.01 11.14 2.87
C TYR A 404 0.56 9.83 3.48
N THR A 405 1.37 9.18 4.32
CA THR A 405 1.00 7.93 4.99
C THR A 405 -0.19 8.16 5.90
N ILE A 406 -0.17 9.19 6.75
CA ILE A 406 -1.28 9.52 7.66
C ILE A 406 -2.54 9.86 6.85
N PHE A 407 -2.46 10.81 5.93
CA PHE A 407 -3.64 11.30 5.21
C PHE A 407 -4.19 10.32 4.18
N CYS A 408 -3.36 9.45 3.58
CA CYS A 408 -3.80 8.44 2.59
C CYS A 408 -4.13 7.08 3.21
N SER A 409 -4.00 6.91 4.52
CA SER A 409 -4.44 5.71 5.27
C SER A 409 -5.88 5.83 5.79
N VAL A 410 -6.57 6.93 5.51
CA VAL A 410 -8.00 7.07 5.85
C VAL A 410 -8.79 5.97 5.15
N PRO A 411 -9.59 5.17 5.88
CA PRO A 411 -10.27 4.01 5.32
C PRO A 411 -11.30 4.43 4.28
N LYS A 412 -11.52 3.58 3.26
CA LYS A 412 -12.51 3.83 2.19
C LYS A 412 -13.95 3.92 2.71
N ALA A 413 -14.22 3.36 3.90
CA ALA A 413 -15.49 3.49 4.61
C ALA A 413 -15.77 4.89 5.18
N ALA A 414 -14.73 5.73 5.35
CA ALA A 414 -14.91 7.08 5.85
C ALA A 414 -15.76 7.93 4.88
N PRO A 415 -16.54 8.91 5.38
CA PRO A 415 -17.32 9.82 4.55
C PRO A 415 -16.47 10.44 3.44
N LEU A 416 -17.02 10.46 2.23
CA LEU A 416 -16.30 10.98 1.05
C LEU A 416 -15.83 12.43 1.25
N ALA A 417 -16.52 13.23 2.05
CA ALA A 417 -16.09 14.59 2.41
C ALA A 417 -14.72 14.63 3.10
N ILE A 418 -14.43 13.68 4.00
CA ILE A 418 -13.14 13.58 4.70
C ILE A 418 -12.06 13.14 3.72
N ARG A 419 -12.32 12.06 2.98
CA ARG A 419 -11.40 11.51 1.96
C ARG A 419 -11.03 12.57 0.92
N ARG A 420 -12.01 13.39 0.50
CA ARG A 420 -11.82 14.50 -0.43
C ARG A 420 -10.86 15.58 0.09
N ARG A 421 -10.87 15.85 1.40
CA ARG A 421 -9.98 16.83 2.05
C ARG A 421 -8.59 16.25 2.24
N CYS A 422 -8.48 15.01 2.70
CA CYS A 422 -7.20 14.32 2.85
C CYS A 422 -6.43 14.19 1.53
N ALA A 423 -7.14 13.98 0.42
CA ALA A 423 -6.55 13.95 -0.91
C ALA A 423 -5.87 15.27 -1.35
N LYS A 424 -6.11 16.40 -0.67
CA LYS A 424 -5.46 17.69 -0.95
C LYS A 424 -4.10 17.86 -0.22
N ILE A 425 -3.56 16.79 0.35
CA ILE A 425 -2.30 16.81 1.12
C ILE A 425 -1.10 17.35 0.33
N TYR A 426 -1.11 17.28 -1.00
CA TYR A 426 -0.01 17.76 -1.85
C TYR A 426 0.18 19.29 -1.89
N HIS A 427 -0.69 20.07 -1.22
CA HIS A 427 -0.60 21.54 -1.16
C HIS A 427 0.30 22.10 -0.03
N LEU A 428 1.27 21.31 0.46
CA LEU A 428 2.21 21.71 1.53
C LEU A 428 3.05 22.96 1.22
N GLY A 429 3.16 23.35 -0.05
CA GLY A 429 3.89 24.55 -0.46
C GLY A 429 3.38 25.84 0.20
N GLY A 430 2.10 25.91 0.59
CA GLY A 430 1.53 27.07 1.28
C GLY A 430 2.15 27.28 2.66
N ILE A 431 2.40 26.18 3.39
CA ILE A 431 3.05 26.19 4.72
C ILE A 431 4.51 26.64 4.56
N HIS A 432 5.23 26.07 3.59
CA HIS A 432 6.63 26.43 3.31
C HIS A 432 6.79 27.93 3.03
N SER A 433 6.00 28.46 2.10
CA SER A 433 6.07 29.88 1.73
C SER A 433 5.59 30.80 2.85
N GLY A 434 4.51 30.44 3.56
CA GLY A 434 3.99 31.23 4.68
C GLY A 434 5.00 31.34 5.81
N ALA A 435 5.60 30.20 6.20
CA ALA A 435 6.61 30.15 7.25
C ALA A 435 7.91 30.87 6.83
N GLY A 436 8.35 30.73 5.57
CA GLY A 436 9.52 31.46 5.07
C GLY A 436 9.36 32.99 5.09
N VAL A 437 8.18 33.49 4.71
CA VAL A 437 7.85 34.92 4.80
C VAL A 437 7.81 35.37 6.26
N CYS A 438 7.10 34.65 7.13
CA CYS A 438 7.01 35.00 8.55
C CYS A 438 8.37 34.97 9.25
N ALA A 439 9.23 33.98 8.96
CA ALA A 439 10.60 33.93 9.48
C ALA A 439 11.39 35.19 9.08
N THR A 440 11.27 35.61 7.82
CA THR A 440 11.95 36.82 7.31
C THR A 440 11.40 38.09 7.97
N THR A 441 10.09 38.17 8.18
CA THR A 441 9.46 39.31 8.87
C THR A 441 9.89 39.40 10.33
N TRP A 442 9.90 38.30 11.07
CA TRP A 442 10.38 38.27 12.45
C TRP A 442 11.85 38.60 12.58
N LEU A 443 12.68 38.11 11.65
CA LEU A 443 14.09 38.45 11.59
C LEU A 443 14.27 39.95 11.38
N LEU A 444 13.59 40.54 10.39
CA LEU A 444 13.65 41.97 10.13
C LEU A 444 13.22 42.80 11.35
N ALA A 445 12.11 42.42 12.00
CA ALA A 445 11.64 43.09 13.22
C ALA A 445 12.68 43.00 14.36
N SER A 446 13.29 41.82 14.56
CA SER A 446 14.36 41.63 15.52
C SER A 446 15.59 42.49 15.19
N THR A 447 15.98 42.58 13.92
CA THR A 447 17.14 43.35 13.47
C THR A 447 16.91 44.85 13.64
N VAL A 448 15.73 45.35 13.26
CA VAL A 448 15.38 46.77 13.46
C VAL A 448 15.39 47.12 14.94
N ARG A 449 14.78 46.29 15.80
CA ARG A 449 14.77 46.51 17.24
C ARG A 449 16.19 46.54 17.83
N SER A 450 17.03 45.56 17.53
CA SER A 450 18.43 45.54 17.99
C SER A 450 19.22 46.75 17.50
N THR A 451 18.97 47.20 16.25
CA THR A 451 19.62 48.41 15.70
C THR A 451 19.20 49.68 16.44
N VAL A 452 17.91 49.84 16.76
CA VAL A 452 17.40 50.98 17.53
C VAL A 452 17.95 50.95 18.95
N ALA A 453 17.96 49.78 19.60
CA ALA A 453 18.50 49.63 20.94
C ALA A 453 20.01 49.95 21.01
N TYR A 454 20.77 49.56 19.97
CA TYR A 454 22.18 49.92 19.83
C TYR A 454 22.39 51.42 19.65
N ALA A 455 21.59 52.07 18.79
CA ALA A 455 21.67 53.52 18.60
C ALA A 455 21.32 54.31 19.89
N GLN A 456 20.51 53.73 20.77
CA GLN A 456 20.13 54.31 22.07
C GLN A 456 21.10 53.92 23.21
N ASN A 457 22.18 53.17 22.93
CA ASN A 457 23.09 52.59 23.93
C ASN A 457 22.37 51.74 25.01
N ASN A 458 21.26 51.10 24.64
CA ASN A 458 20.41 50.30 25.53
C ASN A 458 20.38 48.82 25.09
N THR A 459 21.55 48.27 24.75
CA THR A 459 21.70 46.86 24.36
C THR A 459 23.09 46.35 24.72
N THR A 460 23.19 45.03 24.89
CA THR A 460 24.47 44.31 24.97
C THR A 460 24.92 43.76 23.60
N ASP A 461 24.11 43.93 22.55
CA ASP A 461 24.41 43.49 21.19
C ASP A 461 25.69 44.14 20.65
N SER A 462 26.62 43.32 20.16
CA SER A 462 27.85 43.77 19.53
C SER A 462 27.62 44.35 18.12
N PRO A 463 28.51 45.22 17.60
CA PRO A 463 28.43 45.70 16.22
C PRO A 463 28.44 44.56 15.19
N ALA A 464 29.15 43.48 15.50
CA ALA A 464 29.21 42.28 14.68
C ALA A 464 27.84 41.58 14.59
N SER A 465 27.13 41.44 15.71
CA SER A 465 25.78 40.85 15.76
C SER A 465 24.77 41.63 14.90
N ILE A 466 24.84 42.96 14.93
CA ILE A 466 23.98 43.85 14.13
C ILE A 466 24.32 43.74 12.65
N PHE A 467 25.60 43.78 12.29
CA PHE A 467 26.04 43.66 10.90
C PHE A 467 25.60 42.31 10.29
N VAL A 468 25.86 41.20 10.98
CA VAL A 468 25.45 39.86 10.54
C VAL A 468 23.93 39.77 10.40
N SER A 469 23.18 40.38 11.33
CA SER A 469 21.71 40.40 11.28
C SER A 469 21.17 41.13 10.05
N TRP A 470 21.75 42.27 9.66
CA TRP A 470 21.34 42.98 8.44
C TRP A 470 21.71 42.23 7.16
N VAL A 471 22.91 41.66 7.08
CA VAL A 471 23.34 40.84 5.94
C VAL A 471 22.40 39.64 5.77
N LEU A 472 22.09 38.95 6.86
CA LEU A 472 21.17 37.82 6.86
C LEU A 472 19.74 38.24 6.47
N THR A 473 19.25 39.38 6.97
CA THR A 473 17.93 39.91 6.63
C THR A 473 17.84 40.24 5.14
N LEU A 474 18.84 40.92 4.58
CA LEU A 474 18.90 41.24 3.15
C LEU A 474 18.85 39.97 2.30
N LEU A 475 19.62 38.95 2.72
CA LEU A 475 19.67 37.66 2.05
C LEU A 475 18.31 36.94 2.06
N CYS A 476 17.64 36.89 3.22
CA CYS A 476 16.30 36.31 3.35
C CYS A 476 15.26 37.08 2.51
N CYS A 477 15.29 38.40 2.53
CA CYS A 477 14.44 39.24 1.69
C CYS A 477 14.66 38.97 0.19
N ALA A 478 15.92 38.81 -0.25
CA ALA A 478 16.23 38.44 -1.63
C ALA A 478 15.68 37.06 -1.99
N ILE A 479 15.84 36.06 -1.11
CA ILE A 479 15.27 34.72 -1.29
C ILE A 479 13.75 34.77 -1.47
N VAL A 480 13.04 35.53 -0.61
CA VAL A 480 11.58 35.72 -0.70
C VAL A 480 11.19 36.45 -1.98
N GLY A 481 11.93 37.50 -2.36
CA GLY A 481 11.68 38.26 -3.59
C GLY A 481 11.81 37.40 -4.85
N PHE A 482 12.88 36.60 -4.95
CA PHE A 482 13.07 35.67 -6.08
C PHE A 482 12.08 34.50 -6.09
N ALA A 483 11.53 34.14 -4.92
CA ALA A 483 10.47 33.13 -4.82
C ALA A 483 9.10 33.62 -5.33
N TYR A 484 8.96 34.91 -5.66
CA TYR A 484 7.70 35.45 -6.15
C TYR A 484 7.24 34.72 -7.43
N PRO A 485 5.96 34.30 -7.55
CA PRO A 485 5.53 33.34 -8.57
C PRO A 485 5.82 33.74 -10.03
N THR A 486 5.73 35.04 -10.36
CA THR A 486 6.01 35.50 -11.73
C THR A 486 7.49 35.40 -12.07
N PHE A 487 8.37 35.77 -11.14
CA PHE A 487 9.82 35.68 -11.31
C PHE A 487 10.28 34.22 -11.34
N ARG A 488 9.85 33.42 -10.37
CA ARG A 488 10.14 31.99 -10.24
C ARG A 488 9.82 31.21 -11.52
N LYS A 489 8.67 31.51 -12.14
CA LYS A 489 8.25 30.85 -13.40
C LYS A 489 9.10 31.27 -14.59
N LYS A 490 9.43 32.56 -14.71
CA LYS A 490 10.20 33.09 -15.83
C LYS A 490 11.67 32.66 -15.78
N TYR A 491 12.24 32.59 -14.58
CA TYR A 491 13.67 32.33 -14.36
C TYR A 491 13.89 31.09 -13.47
N HIS A 492 13.19 29.99 -13.75
CA HIS A 492 13.15 28.79 -12.90
C HIS A 492 14.53 28.23 -12.55
N ASN A 493 15.41 28.02 -13.53
CA ASN A 493 16.76 27.49 -13.29
C ASN A 493 17.62 28.42 -12.42
N SER A 494 17.53 29.74 -12.63
CA SER A 494 18.25 30.73 -11.82
C SER A 494 17.69 30.78 -10.41
N PHE A 495 16.37 30.72 -10.26
CA PHE A 495 15.70 30.63 -8.96
C PHE A 495 16.17 29.40 -8.18
N GLU A 496 16.18 28.21 -8.78
CA GLU A 496 16.61 26.99 -8.08
C GLU A 496 18.05 27.07 -7.56
N ARG A 497 18.96 27.64 -8.35
CA ARG A 497 20.36 27.84 -7.96
C ARG A 497 20.48 28.87 -6.85
N LEU A 498 19.89 30.05 -7.02
CA LEU A 498 19.93 31.12 -6.03
C LEU A 498 19.31 30.67 -4.71
N HIS A 499 18.11 30.07 -4.74
CA HIS A 499 17.44 29.59 -3.54
C HIS A 499 18.27 28.55 -2.78
N ARG A 500 18.99 27.67 -3.49
CA ARG A 500 19.88 26.66 -2.88
C ARG A 500 21.10 27.31 -2.23
N PHE A 501 21.89 28.07 -2.98
CA PHE A 501 23.17 28.60 -2.48
C PHE A 501 22.96 29.73 -1.48
N LEU A 502 22.03 30.66 -1.75
CA LEU A 502 21.67 31.69 -0.77
C LEU A 502 21.05 31.08 0.48
N GLY A 503 20.30 29.97 0.36
CA GLY A 503 19.78 29.23 1.51
C GLY A 503 20.89 28.64 2.39
N TRP A 504 21.95 28.08 1.80
CA TRP A 504 23.12 27.59 2.54
C TRP A 504 23.90 28.72 3.22
N THR A 505 24.12 29.82 2.51
CA THR A 505 24.74 31.02 3.09
C THR A 505 23.89 31.57 4.23
N ALA A 506 22.56 31.63 4.08
CA ALA A 506 21.66 32.09 5.12
C ALA A 506 21.73 31.17 6.34
N LEU A 507 21.75 29.85 6.16
CA LEU A 507 21.87 28.90 7.26
C LEU A 507 23.16 29.08 8.05
N ALA A 508 24.30 29.28 7.36
CA ALA A 508 25.58 29.57 8.01
C ALA A 508 25.53 30.90 8.81
N LEU A 509 24.94 31.94 8.23
CA LEU A 509 24.75 33.23 8.89
C LEU A 509 23.76 33.15 10.07
N PHE A 510 22.74 32.31 10.01
CA PHE A 510 21.86 32.02 11.16
C PHE A 510 22.64 31.39 12.32
N TRP A 511 23.59 30.49 12.05
CA TRP A 511 24.45 29.91 13.07
C TRP A 511 25.34 30.98 13.71
N ILE A 512 26.03 31.76 12.89
CA ILE A 512 26.89 32.86 13.36
C ILE A 512 26.08 33.84 14.21
N ARG A 513 24.91 34.28 13.71
CA ARG A 513 24.01 35.17 14.44
C ARG A 513 23.57 34.58 15.78
N THR A 514 23.19 33.30 15.80
CA THR A 514 22.71 32.65 17.03
C THR A 514 23.82 32.57 18.07
N VAL A 515 25.04 32.21 17.66
CA VAL A 515 26.20 32.16 18.56
C VAL A 515 26.56 33.56 19.07
N LEU A 516 26.61 34.57 18.20
CA LEU A 516 26.87 35.95 18.59
C LEU A 516 25.79 36.49 19.55
N SER A 517 24.52 36.23 19.26
CA SER A 517 23.42 36.67 20.12
C SER A 517 23.44 36.02 21.49
N VAL A 518 23.83 34.74 21.60
CA VAL A 518 24.00 34.08 22.90
C VAL A 518 25.24 34.60 23.61
N TYR A 519 26.35 34.79 22.89
CA TYR A 519 27.58 35.37 23.44
C TYR A 519 27.34 36.76 24.04
N ASP A 520 26.70 37.66 23.28
CA ASP A 520 26.38 39.03 23.70
C ASP A 520 25.39 39.09 24.88
N ALA A 521 24.58 38.04 25.07
CA ALA A 521 23.63 37.93 26.18
C ALA A 521 24.20 37.22 27.42
N THR A 522 25.34 36.51 27.28
CA THR A 522 25.93 35.71 28.37
C THR A 522 26.80 36.62 29.25
N PRO A 523 26.56 36.68 30.58
CA PRO A 523 27.39 37.47 31.48
C PRO A 523 28.86 37.00 31.51
N VAL A 524 29.77 37.93 31.78
CA VAL A 524 31.21 37.64 31.85
C VAL A 524 31.50 36.61 32.96
N GLY A 525 32.05 35.45 32.59
CA GLY A 525 32.41 34.36 33.50
C GLY A 525 31.48 33.15 33.48
N GLU A 526 30.33 33.22 32.81
CA GLU A 526 29.49 32.05 32.55
C GLU A 526 29.99 31.23 31.35
N ASP A 527 29.75 29.92 31.38
CA ASP A 527 30.11 29.00 30.29
C ASP A 527 29.19 29.19 29.08
N LEU A 528 29.77 29.73 27.99
CA LEU A 528 29.10 29.90 26.69
C LEU A 528 28.50 28.59 26.15
N GLY A 529 29.16 27.45 26.38
CA GLY A 529 28.68 26.15 25.91
C GLY A 529 27.34 25.78 26.57
N LEU A 530 27.23 26.01 27.88
CA LEU A 530 26.00 25.79 28.63
C LEU A 530 24.90 26.77 28.22
N ALA A 531 25.24 28.03 27.97
CA ALA A 531 24.30 29.05 27.48
C ALA A 531 23.73 28.69 26.09
N LEU A 532 24.56 28.17 25.18
CA LEU A 532 24.13 27.69 23.87
C LEU A 532 23.16 26.50 23.97
N ILE A 533 23.47 25.52 24.82
CA ILE A 533 22.62 24.34 25.03
C ILE A 533 21.27 24.72 25.65
N ARG A 534 21.21 25.76 26.49
CA ARG A 534 19.96 26.26 27.06
C ARG A 534 19.11 27.06 26.06
N SER A 535 19.69 27.54 24.96
CA SER A 535 18.99 28.36 23.97
C SER A 535 18.07 27.52 23.07
N PRO A 536 16.75 27.77 23.01
CA PRO A 536 15.85 27.06 22.11
C PRO A 536 16.19 27.26 20.63
N SER A 537 16.65 28.46 20.25
CA SER A 537 17.05 28.78 18.87
C SER A 537 18.23 27.94 18.39
N PHE A 538 19.15 27.58 19.28
CA PHE A 538 20.29 26.71 18.97
C PHE A 538 19.83 25.33 18.51
N TRP A 539 18.95 24.69 19.28
CA TRP A 539 18.41 23.37 18.94
C TRP A 539 17.51 23.38 17.71
N MET A 540 16.65 24.40 17.57
CA MET A 540 15.83 24.57 16.37
C MET A 540 16.70 24.69 15.11
N LEU A 541 17.78 25.46 15.17
CA LEU A 541 18.71 25.58 14.06
C LEU A 541 19.49 24.28 13.79
N GLY A 542 19.82 23.53 14.84
CA GLY A 542 20.32 22.15 14.76
C GLY A 542 19.37 21.27 13.95
N VAL A 543 18.08 21.27 14.28
CA VAL A 543 17.04 20.50 13.56
C VAL A 543 16.95 20.91 12.10
N ALA A 544 16.91 22.22 11.79
CA ALA A 544 16.88 22.70 10.41
C ALA A 544 18.13 22.27 9.61
N THR A 545 19.30 22.33 10.24
CA THR A 545 20.58 21.97 9.62
C THR A 545 20.66 20.48 9.35
N CYS A 546 20.40 19.64 10.35
CA CYS A 546 20.34 18.18 10.21
C CYS A 546 19.30 17.79 9.16
N SER A 547 18.15 18.46 9.13
CA SER A 547 17.11 18.26 8.13
C SER A 547 17.62 18.52 6.71
N ILE A 548 18.31 19.63 6.45
CA ILE A 548 18.86 19.96 5.12
C ILE A 548 19.97 18.98 4.74
N ALA A 549 20.87 18.68 5.68
CA ALA A 549 22.00 17.79 5.49
C ALA A 549 21.57 16.33 5.26
N SER A 550 20.47 15.88 5.88
CA SER A 550 19.97 14.50 5.79
C SER A 550 19.85 13.99 4.35
N SER A 551 19.36 14.86 3.46
CA SER A 551 19.17 14.54 2.05
C SER A 551 20.49 14.31 1.28
N TRP A 552 21.61 14.84 1.79
CA TRP A 552 22.94 14.67 1.23
C TRP A 552 23.68 13.45 1.79
N PHE A 553 23.37 13.01 3.01
CA PHE A 553 23.92 11.77 3.56
C PHE A 553 23.48 10.52 2.77
N TRP A 554 22.33 10.58 2.11
CA TRP A 554 21.85 9.52 1.20
C TRP A 554 22.11 9.81 -0.28
N LEU A 555 23.03 10.72 -0.59
CA LEU A 555 23.44 10.97 -1.97
C LEU A 555 24.26 9.78 -2.47
N ARG A 556 23.81 9.14 -3.54
CA ARG A 556 24.50 8.01 -4.15
C ARG A 556 24.44 8.07 -5.67
N LYS A 557 25.50 7.59 -6.31
CA LYS A 557 25.57 7.40 -7.76
C LYS A 557 25.20 5.97 -8.07
N VAL A 558 24.05 5.77 -8.69
CA VAL A 558 23.48 4.44 -8.96
C VAL A 558 23.62 4.08 -10.44
N PRO A 559 23.85 2.79 -10.77
CA PRO A 559 23.77 2.33 -12.15
C PRO A 559 22.34 2.48 -12.67
N VAL A 560 22.22 2.78 -13.95
CA VAL A 560 20.95 2.96 -14.65
C VAL A 560 21.01 2.17 -15.94
N ASP A 561 20.04 1.29 -16.11
CA ASP A 561 19.80 0.62 -17.38
C ASP A 561 18.79 1.45 -18.18
N ALA A 562 19.21 1.95 -19.35
CA ALA A 562 18.48 2.95 -20.10
C ALA A 562 18.00 2.37 -21.43
N ILE A 563 16.69 2.26 -21.58
CA ILE A 563 16.02 1.61 -22.72
C ILE A 563 15.30 2.70 -23.54
N PRO A 564 15.79 3.03 -24.75
CA PRO A 564 15.09 3.94 -25.65
C PRO A 564 13.73 3.37 -26.05
N LEU A 565 12.66 4.15 -25.86
CA LEU A 565 11.31 3.77 -26.31
C LEU A 565 10.99 4.39 -27.67
N SER A 566 11.46 5.63 -27.90
CA SER A 566 11.31 6.39 -29.14
C SER A 566 12.27 7.59 -29.15
N ASP A 567 12.28 8.38 -30.23
CA ASP A 567 12.97 9.69 -30.28
C ASP A 567 12.43 10.72 -29.26
N HIS A 568 11.30 10.43 -28.62
CA HIS A 568 10.62 11.31 -27.69
C HIS A 568 10.64 10.81 -26.24
N ALA A 569 10.93 9.54 -25.98
CA ALA A 569 10.87 8.96 -24.65
C ALA A 569 11.94 7.88 -24.42
N ILE A 570 12.49 7.86 -23.20
CA ILE A 570 13.42 6.84 -22.73
C ILE A 570 12.94 6.30 -21.38
N MET A 571 13.10 5.00 -21.16
CA MET A 571 12.87 4.37 -19.88
C MET A 571 14.19 4.17 -19.14
N LEU A 572 14.24 4.53 -17.86
CA LEU A 572 15.41 4.39 -17.01
C LEU A 572 15.09 3.43 -15.85
N ASN A 573 15.81 2.33 -15.76
CA ASN A 573 15.61 1.26 -14.79
C ASN A 573 16.63 1.36 -13.64
N PHE A 574 16.17 1.13 -12.42
CA PHE A 574 16.95 1.22 -11.19
C PHE A 574 16.72 -0.03 -10.32
N GLY A 575 17.79 -0.76 -10.00
CA GLY A 575 17.70 -2.05 -9.29
C GLY A 575 17.99 -2.02 -7.77
N TYR A 576 18.04 -0.83 -7.15
CA TYR A 576 18.57 -0.71 -5.77
C TYR A 576 17.50 -0.54 -4.68
N THR A 577 16.23 -0.32 -5.03
CA THR A 577 15.13 -0.15 -4.06
C THR A 577 13.78 -0.40 -4.70
N PHE A 578 12.75 -0.61 -3.88
CA PHE A 578 11.36 -0.82 -4.30
C PHE A 578 10.46 0.30 -3.72
N PRO A 579 10.13 1.33 -4.51
CA PRO A 579 9.26 2.42 -4.08
C PRO A 579 7.80 1.97 -4.06
N VAL A 580 7.01 2.58 -3.18
CA VAL A 580 5.57 2.31 -3.16
C VAL A 580 4.89 3.00 -4.34
N ASN A 581 3.78 2.43 -4.83
CA ASN A 581 3.03 3.02 -5.92
C ASN A 581 2.61 4.47 -5.62
N GLY A 582 2.66 5.30 -6.67
CA GLY A 582 2.42 6.74 -6.58
C GLY A 582 3.59 7.53 -6.01
N SER A 583 4.80 6.99 -5.94
CA SER A 583 6.00 7.72 -5.53
C SER A 583 6.75 8.37 -6.70
N PHE A 584 7.71 9.24 -6.39
CA PHE A 584 8.66 9.82 -7.34
C PHE A 584 10.06 9.84 -6.75
N THR A 585 11.07 9.89 -7.63
CA THR A 585 12.48 9.98 -7.26
C THR A 585 13.11 11.18 -7.96
N ARG A 586 14.09 11.81 -7.31
CA ARG A 586 14.88 12.90 -7.88
C ARG A 586 16.20 12.37 -8.41
N ILE A 587 16.50 12.70 -9.66
CA ILE A 587 17.72 12.28 -10.35
C ILE A 587 18.52 13.50 -10.82
N SER A 588 19.83 13.36 -10.88
CA SER A 588 20.74 14.40 -11.33
C SER A 588 21.98 13.85 -12.04
N ARG A 589 22.53 14.61 -12.99
CA ARG A 589 23.89 14.40 -13.49
C ARG A 589 24.92 15.22 -12.71
N ARG A 590 24.50 16.39 -12.22
CA ARG A 590 25.33 17.36 -11.47
C ARG A 590 24.60 17.77 -10.18
N PRO A 591 24.80 17.04 -9.07
CA PRO A 591 23.96 17.17 -7.86
C PRO A 591 24.00 18.56 -7.21
N LEU A 592 25.06 19.34 -7.43
CA LEU A 592 25.13 20.73 -6.93
C LEU A 592 24.35 21.73 -7.78
N LEU A 593 24.02 21.40 -9.04
CA LEU A 593 23.47 22.36 -10.01
C LEU A 593 22.01 22.08 -10.36
N GLU A 594 21.62 20.82 -10.59
CA GLU A 594 20.31 20.46 -11.13
C GLU A 594 19.71 19.25 -10.42
N TRP A 595 18.38 19.19 -10.34
CA TRP A 595 17.64 18.03 -9.85
C TRP A 595 16.31 17.91 -10.61
N HIS A 596 15.98 16.71 -11.07
CA HIS A 596 14.76 16.47 -11.83
C HIS A 596 13.93 15.37 -11.17
N SER A 597 12.65 15.61 -10.96
CA SER A 597 11.74 14.67 -10.29
C SER A 597 10.95 13.88 -11.32
N PHE A 598 11.00 12.55 -11.24
CA PHE A 598 10.21 11.67 -12.09
C PHE A 598 9.48 10.63 -11.24
N ALA A 599 8.23 10.37 -11.61
CA ALA A 599 7.41 9.37 -10.94
C ALA A 599 7.95 7.95 -11.18
N THR A 600 7.94 7.14 -10.12
CA THR A 600 8.43 5.78 -10.12
C THR A 600 7.35 4.82 -10.59
N ILE A 601 7.75 3.86 -11.43
CA ILE A 601 6.95 2.70 -11.82
C ILE A 601 7.53 1.51 -11.05
N PRO A 602 6.87 1.05 -9.96
CA PRO A 602 7.39 -0.07 -9.18
C PRO A 602 7.43 -1.35 -10.02
N GLN A 603 8.52 -2.11 -9.92
CA GLN A 603 8.72 -3.38 -10.61
C GLN A 603 9.16 -4.45 -9.62
N PRO A 604 8.21 -5.16 -9.00
CA PRO A 604 8.51 -6.13 -7.95
C PRO A 604 9.12 -7.42 -8.51
N GLU A 605 8.86 -7.72 -9.78
CA GLU A 605 9.41 -8.86 -10.51
C GLU A 605 10.01 -8.40 -11.84
N PRO A 606 11.08 -9.07 -12.32
CA PRO A 606 11.61 -8.86 -13.67
C PRO A 606 10.53 -9.09 -14.73
N ASN A 607 10.55 -8.32 -15.81
CA ASN A 607 9.62 -8.47 -16.93
C ASN A 607 10.38 -8.41 -18.27
N GLU A 608 9.68 -8.50 -19.40
CA GLU A 608 10.29 -8.45 -20.74
C GLU A 608 11.16 -7.21 -20.99
N LEU A 609 10.92 -6.13 -20.23
CA LEU A 609 11.64 -4.88 -20.36
C LEU A 609 12.74 -4.70 -19.30
N THR A 610 12.75 -5.46 -18.20
CA THR A 610 13.71 -5.26 -17.10
C THR A 610 14.21 -6.57 -16.49
N SER A 611 15.54 -6.69 -16.39
CA SER A 611 16.22 -7.89 -15.91
C SER A 611 16.33 -8.00 -14.39
N GLN A 612 16.08 -6.91 -13.64
CA GLN A 612 16.26 -6.83 -12.19
C GLN A 612 15.05 -6.21 -11.49
N LYS A 613 14.82 -6.62 -10.23
CA LYS A 613 13.79 -6.03 -9.37
C LYS A 613 14.14 -4.59 -9.01
N GLY A 614 13.14 -3.71 -8.96
CA GLY A 614 13.34 -2.33 -8.54
C GLY A 614 12.25 -1.38 -9.02
N TYR A 615 12.63 -0.34 -9.76
CA TYR A 615 11.67 0.58 -10.36
C TYR A 615 12.19 1.19 -11.66
N SER A 616 11.26 1.67 -12.48
CA SER A 616 11.57 2.39 -13.71
C SER A 616 11.03 3.82 -13.69
N LEU A 617 11.62 4.68 -14.50
CA LEU A 617 11.17 6.04 -14.76
C LEU A 617 10.99 6.22 -16.26
N VAL A 618 9.91 6.87 -16.69
CA VAL A 618 9.76 7.30 -18.09
C VAL A 618 10.12 8.77 -18.20
N VAL A 619 11.15 9.07 -18.98
CA VAL A 619 11.63 10.42 -19.25
C VAL A 619 11.22 10.79 -20.67
N SER A 620 10.27 11.72 -20.79
CA SER A 620 9.83 12.26 -22.09
C SER A 620 10.50 13.60 -22.39
N ASN A 621 10.63 13.93 -23.67
CA ASN A 621 11.23 15.16 -24.13
C ASN A 621 10.35 16.38 -23.78
N ALA A 622 10.77 17.12 -22.75
CA ALA A 622 10.09 18.32 -22.25
C ALA A 622 11.03 19.54 -22.12
N GLY A 623 12.33 19.37 -22.37
CA GLY A 623 13.35 20.41 -22.23
C GLY A 623 14.77 19.88 -22.43
N ASP A 624 15.76 20.77 -22.33
CA ASP A 624 17.16 20.49 -22.71
C ASP A 624 17.75 19.29 -21.98
N TRP A 625 17.52 19.19 -20.67
CA TRP A 625 18.00 18.07 -19.86
C TRP A 625 17.40 16.73 -20.32
N THR A 626 16.07 16.66 -20.45
CA THR A 626 15.37 15.43 -20.88
C THR A 626 15.75 15.04 -22.31
N LYS A 627 15.89 16.02 -23.21
CA LYS A 627 16.33 15.81 -24.59
C LYS A 627 17.77 15.32 -24.66
N SER A 628 18.64 15.76 -23.76
CA SER A 628 20.00 15.24 -23.59
C SER A 628 20.00 13.83 -22.99
N CYS A 629 19.08 13.52 -22.07
CA CYS A 629 18.92 12.19 -21.48
C CYS A 629 18.49 11.14 -22.52
N ILE A 630 17.62 11.52 -23.46
CA ILE A 630 17.15 10.63 -24.54
C ILE A 630 18.25 10.41 -25.58
N ARG A 631 18.89 11.49 -26.06
CA ARG A 631 19.92 11.40 -27.10
C ARG A 631 21.22 10.75 -26.62
N ASN A 632 21.56 10.96 -25.34
CA ASN A 632 22.75 10.40 -24.70
C ASN A 632 22.32 9.68 -23.41
N PRO A 633 21.85 8.42 -23.50
CA PRO A 633 21.39 7.63 -22.36
C PRO A 633 22.47 7.53 -21.26
N PRO A 634 22.16 7.89 -20.01
CA PRO A 634 23.12 7.79 -18.92
C PRO A 634 23.26 6.35 -18.41
N THR A 635 24.48 5.91 -18.13
CA THR A 635 24.74 4.60 -17.46
C THR A 635 24.74 4.70 -15.95
N LYS A 636 24.92 5.90 -15.40
CA LYS A 636 24.89 6.20 -13.97
C LYS A 636 24.24 7.55 -13.72
N LEU A 637 23.43 7.65 -12.67
CA LEU A 637 22.81 8.90 -12.23
C LEU A 637 22.95 9.07 -10.72
N TRP A 638 22.94 10.32 -10.26
CA TRP A 638 22.86 10.64 -8.85
C TRP A 638 21.40 10.61 -8.40
N VAL A 639 21.16 9.93 -7.28
CA VAL A 639 19.89 9.95 -6.56
C VAL A 639 20.16 10.47 -5.15
N ARG A 640 19.21 11.25 -4.63
CA ARG A 640 19.22 11.78 -3.26
C ARG A 640 17.95 11.36 -2.54
N GLY A 641 18.08 11.16 -1.23
CA GLY A 641 16.95 10.93 -0.34
C GLY A 641 16.25 9.60 -0.59
N VAL A 642 14.99 9.54 -0.15
CA VAL A 642 14.13 8.38 -0.30
C VAL A 642 13.05 8.65 -1.36
N PRO A 643 12.58 7.61 -2.08
CA PRO A 643 11.40 7.76 -2.93
C PRO A 643 10.26 8.42 -2.16
N THR A 644 9.69 9.48 -2.72
CA THR A 644 8.75 10.35 -2.03
C THR A 644 7.35 10.19 -2.60
N CYS A 645 6.32 10.15 -1.75
CA CYS A 645 4.93 10.03 -2.17
C CYS A 645 4.52 11.23 -3.03
N GLY A 646 3.91 10.93 -4.18
CA GLY A 646 3.32 11.89 -5.10
C GLY A 646 1.81 11.77 -5.14
N VAL A 647 1.20 12.58 -6.01
CA VAL A 647 -0.26 12.76 -6.06
C VAL A 647 -1.01 11.47 -6.37
N MET A 648 -0.43 10.53 -7.12
CA MET A 648 -1.10 9.25 -7.38
C MET A 648 -1.32 8.40 -6.12
N ARG A 649 -0.60 8.68 -5.02
CA ARG A 649 -0.85 8.01 -3.74
C ARG A 649 -2.26 8.24 -3.21
N ILE A 650 -2.92 9.35 -3.56
CA ILE A 650 -4.28 9.63 -3.11
C ILE A 650 -5.32 8.67 -3.69
N ALA A 651 -4.98 7.90 -4.72
CA ALA A 651 -5.88 6.90 -5.29
C ALA A 651 -6.34 5.85 -4.26
N THR A 652 -5.53 5.60 -3.22
CA THR A 652 -5.87 4.68 -2.12
C THR A 652 -7.09 5.12 -1.33
N LEU A 653 -7.40 6.42 -1.34
CA LEU A 653 -8.54 7.01 -0.65
C LEU A 653 -9.88 6.78 -1.35
N PHE A 654 -9.90 6.25 -2.57
CA PHE A 654 -11.13 6.18 -3.37
C PHE A 654 -11.45 4.74 -3.78
N ASN A 655 -12.75 4.47 -3.91
CA ASN A 655 -13.27 3.19 -4.38
C ASN A 655 -13.13 3.05 -5.90
N ARG A 656 -13.36 4.13 -6.64
CA ARG A 656 -13.23 4.19 -8.11
C ARG A 656 -12.72 5.56 -8.51
N ILE A 657 -11.79 5.62 -9.46
CA ILE A 657 -11.26 6.88 -9.97
C ILE A 657 -11.24 6.93 -11.50
N VAL A 658 -11.35 8.14 -12.03
CA VAL A 658 -10.97 8.44 -13.42
C VAL A 658 -9.62 9.10 -13.41
N VAL A 659 -8.74 8.68 -14.30
CA VAL A 659 -7.42 9.28 -14.49
C VAL A 659 -7.39 9.97 -15.85
N ILE A 660 -6.92 11.21 -15.88
CA ILE A 660 -6.79 12.01 -17.12
C ILE A 660 -5.31 12.35 -17.34
N ALA A 661 -4.80 12.05 -18.53
CA ALA A 661 -3.42 12.28 -18.90
C ALA A 661 -3.32 13.07 -20.20
N THR A 662 -2.33 13.95 -20.33
CA THR A 662 -1.98 14.57 -21.63
C THR A 662 -0.51 14.39 -21.97
N GLY A 663 -0.20 13.93 -23.18
CA GLY A 663 1.19 13.73 -23.63
C GLY A 663 1.99 12.87 -22.65
N SER A 664 3.14 13.38 -22.21
CA SER A 664 4.04 12.73 -21.23
C SER A 664 3.45 12.58 -19.83
N GLY A 665 2.30 13.19 -19.54
CA GLY A 665 1.56 13.00 -18.29
C GLY A 665 1.13 11.56 -18.02
N ILE A 666 1.22 10.68 -19.03
CA ILE A 666 1.00 9.23 -18.85
C ILE A 666 2.08 8.57 -17.98
N GLY A 667 3.34 9.02 -18.08
CA GLY A 667 4.48 8.39 -17.39
C GLY A 667 4.24 8.23 -15.89
N PRO A 668 3.86 9.30 -15.16
CA PRO A 668 3.55 9.22 -13.75
C PRO A 668 2.35 8.36 -13.35
N LEU A 669 1.52 7.97 -14.32
CA LEU A 669 0.35 7.13 -14.09
C LEU A 669 0.65 5.66 -14.33
N LEU A 670 1.72 5.32 -15.06
CA LEU A 670 2.02 3.94 -15.43
C LEU A 670 2.21 3.02 -14.22
N GLY A 671 2.80 3.50 -13.12
CA GLY A 671 2.88 2.71 -11.88
C GLY A 671 1.51 2.31 -11.34
N HIS A 672 0.53 3.22 -11.38
CA HIS A 672 -0.85 2.94 -10.99
C HIS A 672 -1.62 2.16 -12.05
N ILE A 673 -1.41 2.42 -13.34
CA ILE A 673 -2.09 1.69 -14.42
C ILE A 673 -1.64 0.22 -14.46
N SER A 674 -0.35 -0.06 -14.24
CA SER A 674 0.15 -1.43 -14.20
C SER A 674 -0.34 -2.21 -12.98
N GLN A 675 -0.52 -1.53 -11.84
CA GLN A 675 -0.98 -2.11 -10.58
C GLN A 675 -1.97 -1.17 -9.88
N PRO A 676 -3.25 -1.15 -10.30
CA PRO A 676 -4.22 -0.18 -9.82
C PRO A 676 -4.57 -0.42 -8.36
N SER A 677 -4.48 0.64 -7.54
CA SER A 677 -4.89 0.60 -6.12
C SER A 677 -6.42 0.56 -5.92
N CYS A 678 -7.18 0.84 -6.98
CA CYS A 678 -8.63 0.79 -7.05
C CYS A 678 -9.09 0.71 -8.52
N PRO A 679 -10.32 0.25 -8.80
CA PRO A 679 -10.90 0.33 -10.15
C PRO A 679 -10.68 1.70 -10.78
N THR A 680 -10.07 1.70 -11.96
CA THR A 680 -9.58 2.91 -12.62
C THR A 680 -9.96 2.92 -14.08
N GLN A 681 -10.41 4.08 -14.55
CA GLN A 681 -10.73 4.32 -15.95
C GLN A 681 -9.87 5.48 -16.48
N LEU A 682 -9.40 5.39 -17.73
CA LEU A 682 -8.38 6.31 -18.28
C LEU A 682 -8.92 7.15 -19.44
N ILE A 683 -8.59 8.45 -19.43
CA ILE A 683 -8.57 9.30 -20.63
C ILE A 683 -7.12 9.73 -20.87
N TRP A 684 -6.56 9.38 -22.02
CA TRP A 684 -5.23 9.81 -22.42
C TRP A 684 -5.25 10.52 -23.76
N SER A 685 -4.89 11.81 -23.76
CA SER A 685 -4.84 12.64 -24.96
C SER A 685 -3.39 12.93 -25.36
N THR A 686 -2.95 12.45 -26.51
CA THR A 686 -1.57 12.67 -27.01
C THR A 686 -1.54 12.64 -28.53
N PRO A 687 -0.61 13.33 -29.22
CA PRO A 687 -0.39 13.11 -30.64
C PRO A 687 0.28 11.75 -30.87
N ASN A 688 -0.18 10.97 -31.86
CA ASN A 688 0.46 9.72 -32.30
C ASN A 688 0.94 8.81 -31.13
N PRO A 689 0.04 8.29 -30.27
CA PRO A 689 0.38 7.61 -29.02
C PRO A 689 1.37 6.46 -29.20
N GLU A 690 1.13 5.59 -30.19
CA GLU A 690 1.97 4.42 -30.46
C GLU A 690 3.37 4.82 -30.94
N LYS A 691 3.48 5.77 -31.87
CA LYS A 691 4.77 6.27 -32.36
C LYS A 691 5.58 6.98 -31.27
N THR A 692 4.89 7.66 -30.34
CA THR A 692 5.56 8.50 -29.33
C THR A 692 6.00 7.71 -28.10
N PHE A 693 5.20 6.74 -27.65
CA PHE A 693 5.46 6.01 -26.39
C PHE A 693 5.69 4.51 -26.58
N GLY A 694 5.52 3.99 -27.80
CA GLY A 694 5.74 2.59 -28.14
C GLY A 694 4.52 1.71 -27.87
N LYS A 695 4.45 0.59 -28.61
CA LYS A 695 3.35 -0.39 -28.53
C LYS A 695 3.23 -1.04 -27.15
N ALA A 696 4.35 -1.24 -26.46
CA ALA A 696 4.39 -1.86 -25.12
C ALA A 696 3.62 -1.06 -24.05
N VAL A 697 3.64 0.27 -24.13
CA VAL A 697 2.89 1.13 -23.21
C VAL A 697 1.39 1.01 -23.48
N LEU A 698 0.98 1.02 -24.75
CA LEU A 698 -0.43 0.88 -25.13
C LEU A 698 -0.97 -0.51 -24.79
N SER A 699 -0.20 -1.58 -25.04
CA SER A 699 -0.61 -2.94 -24.70
C SER A 699 -0.80 -3.10 -23.19
N THR A 700 0.07 -2.50 -22.38
CA THR A 700 -0.07 -2.48 -20.92
C THR A 700 -1.34 -1.75 -20.49
N ILE A 701 -1.64 -0.60 -21.10
CA ILE A 701 -2.86 0.17 -20.82
C ILE A 701 -4.10 -0.66 -21.15
N TYR A 702 -4.21 -1.21 -22.36
CA TYR A 702 -5.40 -1.97 -22.76
C TYR A 702 -5.53 -3.30 -22.01
N LYS A 703 -4.42 -3.92 -21.61
CA LYS A 703 -4.43 -5.12 -20.79
C LYS A 703 -5.05 -4.85 -19.41
N THR A 704 -4.74 -3.73 -18.78
CA THR A 704 -5.25 -3.43 -17.44
C THR A 704 -6.58 -2.65 -17.45
N ILE A 705 -6.79 -1.79 -18.47
CA ILE A 705 -7.98 -0.95 -18.62
C ILE A 705 -8.50 -1.14 -20.06
N PRO A 706 -9.28 -2.21 -20.33
CA PRO A 706 -9.75 -2.53 -21.69
C PRO A 706 -10.52 -1.39 -22.36
N ASN A 707 -11.30 -0.65 -21.59
CA ASN A 707 -12.12 0.46 -22.08
C ASN A 707 -11.38 1.81 -22.10
N ALA A 708 -10.05 1.83 -21.98
CA ALA A 708 -9.28 3.08 -21.91
C ALA A 708 -9.52 4.00 -23.12
N VAL A 709 -9.77 5.28 -22.85
CA VAL A 709 -10.06 6.29 -23.89
C VAL A 709 -8.76 6.93 -24.34
N ILE A 710 -8.16 6.40 -25.40
CA ILE A 710 -6.97 6.99 -26.03
C ILE A 710 -7.40 7.93 -27.16
N HIS A 711 -7.18 9.24 -26.97
CA HIS A 711 -7.54 10.30 -27.90
C HIS A 711 -6.31 10.81 -28.66
N ASP A 712 -6.16 10.37 -29.91
CA ASP A 712 -5.10 10.89 -30.78
C ASP A 712 -5.44 12.29 -31.27
N THR A 713 -4.72 13.29 -30.77
CA THR A 713 -4.96 14.70 -31.10
C THR A 713 -4.64 15.08 -32.55
N LYS A 714 -3.84 14.27 -33.26
CA LYS A 714 -3.54 14.50 -34.68
C LYS A 714 -4.66 14.03 -35.59
N VAL A 715 -5.36 12.96 -35.21
CA VAL A 715 -6.46 12.39 -35.99
C VAL A 715 -7.81 13.00 -35.58
N LYS A 716 -8.06 13.14 -34.27
CA LYS A 716 -9.37 13.50 -33.70
C LYS A 716 -9.46 14.96 -33.22
N GLY A 717 -8.43 15.78 -33.44
CA GLY A 717 -8.36 17.16 -32.95
C GLY A 717 -8.21 17.27 -31.43
N ARG A 718 -8.34 18.47 -30.86
CA ARG A 718 -8.18 18.69 -29.41
C ARG A 718 -9.46 18.32 -28.65
N PRO A 719 -9.39 17.44 -27.63
CA PRO A 719 -10.57 17.03 -26.87
C PRO A 719 -11.00 18.08 -25.85
N ASP A 720 -12.30 18.12 -25.52
CA ASP A 720 -12.77 18.78 -24.31
C ASP A 720 -12.67 17.81 -23.12
N LEU A 721 -11.51 17.85 -22.45
CA LEU A 721 -11.21 17.01 -21.30
C LEU A 721 -12.14 17.26 -20.09
N VAL A 722 -12.79 18.43 -20.00
CA VAL A 722 -13.78 18.69 -18.94
C VAL A 722 -15.04 17.89 -19.23
N LYS A 723 -15.53 17.97 -20.47
CA LYS A 723 -16.72 17.27 -20.93
C LYS A 723 -16.54 15.75 -20.84
N MET A 724 -15.46 15.25 -21.43
CA MET A 724 -15.12 13.83 -21.41
C MET A 724 -14.91 13.31 -19.98
N GLY A 725 -14.16 14.07 -19.16
CA GLY A 725 -13.91 13.69 -17.77
C GLY A 725 -15.17 13.63 -16.93
N TYR A 726 -16.10 14.58 -17.10
CA TYR A 726 -17.37 14.61 -16.37
C TYR A 726 -18.26 13.42 -16.74
N ASN A 727 -18.44 13.17 -18.04
CA ASN A 727 -19.30 12.08 -18.52
C ASN A 727 -18.76 10.72 -18.10
N LEU A 728 -17.44 10.52 -18.23
CA LEU A 728 -16.79 9.28 -17.81
C LEU A 728 -16.90 9.03 -16.31
N VAL A 729 -16.84 10.08 -15.48
CA VAL A 729 -17.05 9.96 -14.03
C VAL A 729 -18.45 9.47 -13.72
N ARG A 730 -19.47 9.98 -14.43
CA ARG A 730 -20.87 9.59 -14.21
C ARG A 730 -21.13 8.16 -14.63
N GLU A 731 -20.61 7.78 -15.79
CA GLU A 731 -20.78 6.44 -16.34
C GLU A 731 -20.01 5.38 -15.55
N PHE A 732 -18.76 5.65 -15.17
CA PHE A 732 -17.96 4.71 -14.39
C PHE A 732 -18.35 4.65 -12.89
N GLY A 733 -19.11 5.64 -12.41
CA GLY A 733 -19.41 5.81 -10.99
C GLY A 733 -18.16 6.18 -10.18
N ALA A 734 -17.31 7.04 -10.73
CA ALA A 734 -16.06 7.44 -10.08
C ALA A 734 -16.29 8.44 -8.94
N GLU A 735 -15.54 8.29 -7.85
CA GLU A 735 -15.62 9.22 -6.72
C GLU A 735 -14.74 10.46 -6.90
N ALA A 736 -13.69 10.34 -7.74
CA ALA A 736 -12.69 11.37 -7.95
C ALA A 736 -12.02 11.26 -9.32
N VAL A 737 -11.44 12.38 -9.76
CA VAL A 737 -10.60 12.48 -10.95
C VAL A 737 -9.18 12.84 -10.55
N VAL A 738 -8.18 12.14 -11.08
CA VAL A 738 -6.77 12.54 -10.98
C VAL A 738 -6.27 12.93 -12.36
N ILE A 739 -5.77 14.15 -12.52
CA ILE A 739 -5.25 14.67 -13.79
C ILE A 739 -3.76 14.98 -13.72
N ILE A 740 -3.03 14.51 -14.74
CA ILE A 740 -1.62 14.84 -14.98
C ILE A 740 -1.49 15.43 -16.39
N ALA A 741 -1.39 16.75 -16.43
CA ALA A 741 -1.27 17.55 -17.65
C ALA A 741 -0.43 18.80 -17.37
N ASN A 742 -0.18 19.61 -18.42
CA ASN A 742 0.45 20.91 -18.23
C ASN A 742 -0.39 21.82 -17.30
N GLU A 743 0.24 22.83 -16.69
CA GLU A 743 -0.38 23.68 -15.66
C GLU A 743 -1.74 24.27 -16.12
N LYS A 744 -1.81 24.76 -17.36
CA LYS A 744 -3.00 25.43 -17.90
C LYS A 744 -4.17 24.45 -18.06
N ILE A 745 -3.91 23.26 -18.59
CA ILE A 745 -4.92 22.20 -18.77
C ILE A 745 -5.34 21.66 -17.41
N THR A 746 -4.40 21.37 -16.52
CA THR A 746 -4.66 20.90 -15.16
C THR A 746 -5.58 21.87 -14.42
N LYS A 747 -5.27 23.18 -14.43
CA LYS A 747 -6.15 24.21 -13.84
C LYS A 747 -7.53 24.24 -14.48
N LYS A 748 -7.62 24.17 -15.80
CA LYS A 748 -8.90 24.18 -16.53
C LYS A 748 -9.78 23.00 -16.14
N VAL A 749 -9.22 21.79 -16.11
CA VAL A 749 -9.97 20.55 -15.82
C VAL A 749 -10.35 20.46 -14.36
N VAL A 750 -9.41 20.69 -13.43
CA VAL A 750 -9.71 20.69 -11.99
C VAL A 750 -10.81 21.70 -11.68
N TYR A 751 -10.67 22.95 -12.16
CA TYR A 751 -11.71 23.97 -11.99
C TYR A 751 -13.04 23.55 -12.64
N GLY A 752 -13.01 23.04 -13.86
CA GLY A 752 -14.20 22.64 -14.62
C GLY A 752 -15.01 21.53 -13.95
N LEU A 753 -14.33 20.58 -13.31
CA LEU A 753 -14.94 19.44 -12.60
C LEU A 753 -15.35 19.80 -11.17
N GLU A 754 -14.48 20.47 -10.40
CA GLU A 754 -14.80 20.85 -9.00
C GLU A 754 -15.99 21.83 -8.93
N THR A 755 -16.18 22.67 -9.94
CA THR A 755 -17.33 23.60 -10.01
C THR A 755 -18.64 22.93 -10.41
N ARG A 756 -18.62 21.61 -10.66
CA ARG A 756 -19.77 20.75 -10.98
C ARG A 756 -19.89 19.55 -10.02
N GLY A 757 -19.36 19.72 -8.81
CA GLY A 757 -19.44 18.72 -7.74
C GLY A 757 -18.53 17.50 -7.89
N VAL A 758 -17.69 17.42 -8.94
CA VAL A 758 -16.77 16.30 -9.16
C VAL A 758 -15.41 16.60 -8.52
N PRO A 759 -14.95 15.84 -7.52
CA PRO A 759 -13.63 16.02 -6.93
C PRO A 759 -12.55 15.77 -7.97
N ALA A 760 -11.69 16.74 -8.20
CA ALA A 760 -10.60 16.63 -9.15
C ALA A 760 -9.28 17.08 -8.54
N TYR A 761 -8.23 16.31 -8.78
CA TYR A 761 -6.91 16.49 -8.20
C TYR A 761 -5.89 16.55 -9.31
N GLY A 762 -5.07 17.60 -9.29
CA GLY A 762 -4.03 17.79 -10.28
C GLY A 762 -2.76 18.22 -9.61
N ALA A 763 -1.71 17.41 -9.75
CA ALA A 763 -0.38 17.77 -9.29
C ALA A 763 0.18 18.84 -10.23
N ILE A 764 -0.05 20.10 -9.91
CA ILE A 764 0.93 21.12 -10.28
C ILE A 764 1.91 21.05 -9.12
N TRP A 765 3.01 20.33 -9.30
CA TRP A 765 4.12 20.46 -8.38
C TRP A 765 4.51 21.93 -8.42
N ASP A 766 4.10 22.69 -7.40
CA ASP A 766 4.55 24.06 -7.14
C ASP A 766 6.03 23.96 -6.73
N SER A 767 6.88 23.68 -7.73
CA SER A 767 8.29 23.29 -7.61
C SER A 767 9.13 24.32 -6.93
#